data_AF-A0A518D531-F1
#
_entry.id   AF-A0A518D531-F1
#
_cell.length_a   1.000
_cell.length_b   1.000
_cell.length_c   1.000
_cell.angle_alpha   90.00
_cell.angle_beta   90.00
_cell.angle_gamma   90.00
#
_symmetry.space_group_name_H-M   'P 1'
#
loop_
_entity.id
_entity.type
_entity.pdbx_description
1 polymer ?
#
loop_
_entity_poly.entity_id
_entity_poly.type
_entity_poly.pdbx_seq_one_letter_code
_entity_poly.pdbx_strand_id
1 'polypeptide(L)'
;MKSLFLGVSLFAALPLVQSAAPAAEASAPAASTSVAVAAPTVHFDALEDALAAVRRDPSDPEVQAAAAHAAKEAEQKDRALFHARLAVIATKGDRSFKKLVSEMETIVTELDPFGLEGDEAFNEYLRQLLVMGDAARNRKLWANAVDLYSRAEGTPLDEEAQKSLDKIYSKAEAGEALMKSGLDVPVVGGKNRKSAKWIADFDEKYSEWDKALKNKALDVKGYKIRTNMGYEVGQQIGFALTQINLYLRTLYRHKESGQKLRDCEINVYKSFQDFNEAEYDGKNTPNIGGFFMPGENRISTYDQRTVGRSMDDLWETLFHEVSHQFSQDVSKTLQPVWVEEGIACFMEGTVLLPNGAVIPNQIAESRLEALISMFDSGYDPIRDVITYYAPGSYSGAFYPWGWGLVYFIRNYENENSERIYIEYFDEFVGEYKGEAQHDVWERFVEYFVEKPGVEGIDNFQAWYQQWRSWIRELNDLHFGGPEQADKLIEKARKQVANGKHDYAVETYVWALRKRPGDPVAMLGLAEACLETEREDTAMYYFRELLEWCGMQSSDDAAVPNAGMKVSELRTFARDEMGKLNRSLAEDMVDKTRAFEDQVMELAGRYVAEGLPLAAALFVQRGQALAGRSHRLSDMAAKLRGEHQADPRIERTLVVDDDLSRWEAFDARLWRKGAGETLVSKPSQAAAIISYLDAPSSQSYRFEATLSLTGESNFPVFGMFYGERVGRSRQIGYIPFEGLCEFRLKGEEPQISEEIRQVFITAGEKLQIAIQVEGNQVEYFIDGESVLTKSYPDSDLKGRVGFFAWNTEITVSDMKLTY
;
A
#
# COMPACT_ATOMS: atom_id res chain seq x y z
N MET A 1 3.68 -15.12 57.63
CA MET A 1 4.80 -15.71 56.86
C MET A 1 4.63 -15.26 55.43
N LYS A 2 5.52 -14.40 54.94
CA LYS A 2 5.52 -13.87 53.57
C LYS A 2 6.31 -14.84 52.70
N SER A 3 5.69 -15.40 51.67
CA SER A 3 6.36 -16.23 50.66
C SER A 3 6.69 -15.37 49.44
N LEU A 4 7.98 -15.27 49.14
CA LEU A 4 8.52 -14.76 47.88
C LEU A 4 8.19 -15.75 46.76
N PHE A 5 7.60 -15.27 45.67
CA PHE A 5 7.65 -15.95 44.37
C PHE A 5 8.77 -15.29 43.56
N LEU A 6 9.86 -16.04 43.31
CA LEU A 6 10.89 -15.67 42.35
C LEU A 6 10.40 -16.11 40.95
N GLY A 7 10.17 -15.14 40.06
CA GLY A 7 10.04 -15.41 38.63
C GLY A 7 11.41 -15.63 38.02
N VAL A 8 11.68 -16.83 37.54
CA VAL A 8 12.89 -17.18 36.79
C VAL A 8 12.50 -17.25 35.32
N SER A 9 12.88 -16.24 34.55
CA SER A 9 12.84 -16.29 33.07
C SER A 9 14.15 -16.87 32.58
N LEU A 10 14.10 -18.07 32.00
CA LEU A 10 15.21 -18.67 31.25
C LEU A 10 14.81 -18.70 29.77
N PHE A 11 15.40 -17.81 28.97
CA PHE A 11 15.35 -17.90 27.51
C PHE A 11 16.69 -18.45 27.00
N ALA A 12 16.62 -19.54 26.23
CA ALA A 12 17.78 -20.11 25.55
C ALA A 12 17.93 -19.44 24.18
N ALA A 13 19.10 -18.82 23.95
CA ALA A 13 19.50 -18.30 22.64
C ALA A 13 19.99 -19.45 21.74
N LEU A 14 19.64 -19.40 20.46
CA LEU A 14 20.27 -20.19 19.39
C LEU A 14 21.03 -19.27 18.42
N PRO A 15 22.08 -19.78 17.75
CA PRO A 15 22.97 -18.95 16.95
C PRO A 15 22.42 -18.78 15.53
N LEU A 16 22.23 -17.52 15.12
CA LEU A 16 22.25 -17.15 13.71
C LEU A 16 23.69 -16.79 13.35
N VAL A 17 24.19 -17.37 12.26
CA VAL A 17 25.48 -17.03 11.67
C VAL A 17 25.39 -15.57 11.19
N GLN A 18 26.11 -14.66 11.84
CA GLN A 18 26.33 -13.29 11.37
C GLN A 18 27.82 -12.95 11.44
N SER A 19 28.34 -12.41 10.34
CA SER A 19 29.63 -11.73 10.28
C SER A 19 29.58 -10.45 11.10
N ALA A 20 30.50 -10.31 12.07
CA ALA A 20 30.60 -9.11 12.89
C ALA A 20 31.05 -7.89 12.07
N ALA A 21 30.20 -6.87 12.00
CA ALA A 21 30.58 -5.53 11.60
C ALA A 21 31.01 -4.71 12.83
N PRO A 22 32.05 -3.88 12.76
CA PRO A 22 32.41 -2.97 13.84
C PRO A 22 31.39 -1.83 13.96
N ALA A 23 31.09 -1.44 15.20
CA ALA A 23 30.20 -0.34 15.54
C ALA A 23 30.69 0.98 14.93
N ALA A 24 29.88 1.56 14.04
CA ALA A 24 30.05 2.93 13.59
C ALA A 24 29.38 3.85 14.61
N GLU A 25 30.10 4.88 15.06
CA GLU A 25 29.54 5.96 15.88
C GLU A 25 28.43 6.66 15.09
N ALA A 26 27.20 6.65 15.62
CA ALA A 26 26.07 7.32 15.04
C ALA A 26 26.24 8.84 15.16
N SER A 27 26.47 9.53 14.05
CA SER A 27 26.29 10.98 13.95
C SER A 27 24.79 11.29 13.97
N ALA A 28 24.35 12.13 14.90
CA ALA A 28 22.98 12.62 14.99
C ALA A 28 22.54 13.29 13.67
N PRO A 29 21.26 13.13 13.25
CA PRO A 29 20.75 13.84 12.08
C PRO A 29 20.77 15.34 12.36
N ALA A 30 21.37 16.10 11.44
CA ALA A 30 21.34 17.55 11.48
C ALA A 30 19.89 18.02 11.31
N ALA A 31 19.35 18.67 12.33
CA ALA A 31 18.10 19.40 12.23
C ALA A 31 18.27 20.51 11.18
N SER A 32 17.50 20.46 10.09
CA SER A 32 17.39 21.55 9.12
C SER A 32 16.69 22.74 9.78
N THR A 33 17.46 23.63 10.38
CA THR A 33 16.99 24.94 10.84
C THR A 33 16.69 25.82 9.63
N SER A 34 15.43 25.89 9.22
CA SER A 34 14.94 26.88 8.26
C SER A 34 14.98 28.27 8.92
N VAL A 35 16.11 28.97 8.79
CA VAL A 35 16.18 30.40 9.08
C VAL A 35 15.52 31.11 7.90
N ALA A 36 14.37 31.77 8.16
CA ALA A 36 13.71 32.66 7.20
C ALA A 36 14.57 33.90 6.93
N VAL A 37 15.60 33.74 6.10
CA VAL A 37 16.24 34.84 5.38
C VAL A 37 15.38 35.05 4.13
N ALA A 38 14.99 36.29 3.83
CA ALA A 38 14.35 36.61 2.57
C ALA A 38 15.31 36.17 1.43
N ALA A 39 14.99 35.04 0.79
CA ALA A 39 15.82 34.49 -0.27
C ALA A 39 15.87 35.52 -1.42
N PRO A 40 17.05 35.76 -2.00
CA PRO A 40 17.12 36.52 -3.24
C PRO A 40 16.31 35.78 -4.30
N THR A 41 15.38 36.49 -4.96
CA THR A 41 14.66 35.98 -6.14
C THR A 41 15.67 35.37 -7.10
N VAL A 42 15.56 34.06 -7.34
CA VAL A 42 16.43 33.34 -8.28
C VAL A 42 16.15 33.88 -9.68
N HIS A 43 17.15 34.48 -10.31
CA HIS A 43 17.06 34.99 -11.68
C HIS A 43 18.08 34.24 -12.54
N PHE A 44 17.63 33.73 -13.68
CA PHE A 44 18.49 33.08 -14.68
C PHE A 44 18.51 33.93 -15.93
N ASP A 45 19.70 34.14 -16.50
CA ASP A 45 19.87 34.92 -17.74
C ASP A 45 19.51 34.10 -18.99
N ALA A 46 19.41 32.77 -18.87
CA ALA A 46 19.07 31.85 -19.95
C ALA A 46 18.02 30.82 -19.51
N LEU A 47 17.07 30.52 -20.41
CA LEU A 47 16.02 29.52 -20.17
C LEU A 47 16.59 28.14 -19.84
N GLU A 48 17.67 27.72 -20.49
CA GLU A 48 18.27 26.39 -20.23
C GLU A 48 18.80 26.25 -18.80
N ASP A 49 19.33 27.33 -18.21
CA ASP A 49 19.79 27.32 -16.82
C ASP A 49 18.61 27.19 -15.85
N ALA A 50 17.51 27.90 -16.14
CA ALA A 50 16.27 27.78 -15.37
C ALA A 50 15.67 26.36 -15.48
N LEU A 51 15.66 25.76 -16.68
CA LEU A 51 15.19 24.39 -16.88
C LEU A 51 16.10 23.36 -16.20
N ALA A 52 17.42 23.58 -16.17
CA ALA A 52 18.35 22.74 -15.42
C ALA A 52 18.07 22.82 -13.90
N ALA A 53 17.72 24.01 -13.40
CA ALA A 53 17.29 24.17 -12.01
C ALA A 53 15.95 23.47 -11.75
N VAL A 54 14.96 23.58 -12.63
CA VAL A 54 13.67 22.85 -12.54
C VAL A 54 13.91 21.34 -12.50
N ARG A 55 14.80 20.80 -13.33
CA ARG A 55 15.14 19.37 -13.29
C ARG A 55 15.73 18.95 -11.95
N ARG A 56 16.45 19.84 -11.26
CA ARG A 56 17.06 19.53 -9.96
C ARG A 56 16.04 19.59 -8.82
N ASP A 57 15.15 20.59 -8.85
CA ASP A 57 14.11 20.80 -7.84
C ASP A 57 12.77 21.19 -8.47
N PRO A 58 12.03 20.22 -9.05
CA PRO A 58 10.80 20.49 -9.78
C PRO A 58 9.64 20.92 -8.86
N SER A 59 9.77 20.69 -7.56
CA SER A 59 8.79 21.08 -6.54
C SER A 59 8.94 22.51 -6.02
N ASP A 60 10.08 23.17 -6.29
CA ASP A 60 10.34 24.52 -5.79
C ASP A 60 9.55 25.57 -6.61
N PRO A 61 8.60 26.30 -6.00
CA PRO A 61 7.80 27.31 -6.69
C PRO A 61 8.64 28.48 -7.24
N GLU A 62 9.75 28.84 -6.59
CA GLU A 62 10.63 29.92 -7.06
C GLU A 62 11.40 29.52 -8.31
N VAL A 63 11.86 28.27 -8.37
CA VAL A 63 12.54 27.71 -9.55
C VAL A 63 11.58 27.62 -10.73
N GLN A 64 10.34 27.18 -10.51
CA GLN A 64 9.29 27.18 -11.54
C GLN A 64 8.97 28.61 -12.02
N ALA A 65 8.86 29.58 -11.10
CA ALA A 65 8.62 30.97 -11.46
C ALA A 65 9.78 31.54 -12.30
N ALA A 66 11.02 31.26 -11.94
CA ALA A 66 12.19 31.69 -12.71
C ALA A 66 12.20 31.10 -14.14
N ALA A 67 11.82 29.83 -14.29
CA ALA A 67 11.65 29.20 -15.60
C ALA A 67 10.52 29.85 -16.41
N ALA A 68 9.41 30.25 -15.76
CA ALA A 68 8.32 30.97 -16.42
C ALA A 68 8.77 32.34 -16.97
N HIS A 69 9.52 33.11 -16.18
CA HIS A 69 10.08 34.39 -16.62
C HIS A 69 11.07 34.22 -17.78
N ALA A 70 12.05 33.32 -17.64
CA ALA A 70 13.04 33.08 -18.69
C ALA A 70 12.39 32.58 -19.99
N ALA A 71 11.34 31.75 -19.90
CA ALA A 71 10.58 31.30 -21.06
C ALA A 71 9.80 32.45 -21.72
N LYS A 72 9.23 33.36 -20.91
CA LYS A 72 8.52 34.55 -21.41
C LYS A 72 9.47 35.49 -22.14
N GLU A 73 10.66 35.73 -21.60
CA GLU A 73 11.72 36.54 -22.24
C GLU A 73 12.24 35.90 -23.53
N ALA A 74 12.31 34.56 -23.57
CA ALA A 74 12.64 33.80 -24.77
C ALA A 74 11.46 33.67 -25.77
N GLU A 75 10.35 34.39 -25.55
CA GLU A 75 9.12 34.35 -26.35
C GLU A 75 8.47 32.95 -26.48
N GLN A 76 8.80 32.02 -25.58
CA GLN A 76 8.22 30.68 -25.51
C GLN A 76 6.95 30.68 -24.65
N LYS A 77 5.88 31.26 -25.19
CA LYS A 77 4.60 31.48 -24.48
C LYS A 77 4.06 30.22 -23.78
N ASP A 78 4.05 29.09 -24.46
CA ASP A 78 3.51 27.83 -23.93
C ASP A 78 4.29 27.34 -22.70
N ARG A 79 5.63 27.36 -22.76
CA ARG A 79 6.48 27.01 -21.61
C ARG A 79 6.33 28.00 -20.46
N ALA A 80 6.25 29.29 -20.77
CA ALA A 80 6.06 30.33 -19.76
C ALA A 80 4.74 30.11 -19.00
N LEU A 81 3.66 29.81 -19.73
CA LEU A 81 2.36 29.49 -19.15
C LEU A 81 2.41 28.19 -18.32
N PHE A 82 3.02 27.13 -18.84
CA PHE A 82 3.17 25.85 -18.15
C PHE A 82 3.88 26.00 -16.79
N HIS A 83 5.07 26.61 -16.78
CA HIS A 83 5.83 26.79 -15.55
C HIS A 83 5.17 27.77 -14.58
N ALA A 84 4.50 28.82 -15.06
CA ALA A 84 3.74 29.72 -14.19
C ALA A 84 2.59 28.99 -13.46
N ARG A 85 1.88 28.09 -14.15
CA ARG A 85 0.84 27.25 -13.54
C ARG A 85 1.42 26.28 -12.50
N LEU A 86 2.53 25.63 -12.81
CA LEU A 86 3.22 24.74 -11.85
C LEU A 86 3.71 25.49 -10.61
N ALA A 87 4.24 26.70 -10.78
CA ALA A 87 4.65 27.56 -9.67
C ALA A 87 3.47 27.85 -8.74
N VAL A 88 2.31 28.25 -9.29
CA VAL A 88 1.09 28.48 -8.48
C VAL A 88 0.67 27.20 -7.75
N ILE A 89 0.63 26.05 -8.44
CA ILE A 89 0.26 24.76 -7.85
C ILE A 89 1.21 24.37 -6.70
N ALA A 90 2.52 24.54 -6.88
CA ALA A 90 3.53 24.17 -5.89
C ALA A 90 3.42 24.96 -4.58
N THR A 91 2.82 26.16 -4.59
CA THR A 91 2.65 26.95 -3.36
C THR A 91 1.55 26.46 -2.42
N LYS A 92 0.60 25.63 -2.88
CA LYS A 92 -0.53 25.04 -2.12
C LYS A 92 -0.99 25.83 -0.86
N GLY A 93 -1.34 27.10 -1.02
CA GLY A 93 -1.91 27.92 0.07
C GLY A 93 -0.91 28.41 1.12
N ASP A 94 0.40 28.21 0.92
CA ASP A 94 1.42 28.85 1.74
C ASP A 94 1.45 30.35 1.47
N ARG A 95 1.05 31.11 2.49
CA ARG A 95 0.96 32.56 2.45
C ARG A 95 2.34 33.23 2.33
N SER A 96 3.42 32.51 2.60
CA SER A 96 4.79 33.01 2.40
C SER A 96 5.07 33.36 0.94
N PHE A 97 4.45 32.64 -0.01
CA PHE A 97 4.59 32.84 -1.45
C PHE A 97 3.55 33.80 -2.06
N LYS A 98 2.77 34.52 -1.27
CA LYS A 98 1.67 35.38 -1.78
C LYS A 98 2.10 36.32 -2.91
N LYS A 99 3.31 36.89 -2.82
CA LYS A 99 3.86 37.79 -3.87
C LYS A 99 4.14 37.02 -5.16
N LEU A 100 4.81 35.87 -5.06
CA LEU A 100 5.13 35.01 -6.19
C LEU A 100 3.85 34.51 -6.88
N VAL A 101 2.85 34.07 -6.11
CA VAL A 101 1.54 33.65 -6.65
C VAL A 101 0.90 34.78 -7.46
N SER A 102 0.83 35.99 -6.90
CA SER A 102 0.25 37.15 -7.59
C SER A 102 0.99 37.51 -8.89
N GLU A 103 2.32 37.32 -8.91
CA GLU A 103 3.14 37.55 -10.10
C GLU A 103 2.89 36.48 -11.17
N MET A 104 2.88 35.20 -10.77
CA MET A 104 2.61 34.08 -11.68
C MET A 104 1.17 34.13 -12.22
N GLU A 105 0.18 34.48 -11.41
CA GLU A 105 -1.20 34.69 -11.86
C GLU A 105 -1.31 35.81 -12.91
N THR A 106 -0.44 36.83 -12.84
CA THR A 106 -0.36 37.87 -13.86
C THR A 106 0.15 37.30 -15.19
N ILE A 107 1.21 36.47 -15.16
CA ILE A 107 1.71 35.77 -16.35
C ILE A 107 0.64 34.83 -16.92
N VAL A 108 -0.03 34.05 -16.07
CA VAL A 108 -1.11 33.14 -16.50
C VAL A 108 -2.24 33.94 -17.16
N THR A 109 -2.70 35.03 -16.55
CA THR A 109 -3.79 35.86 -17.11
C THR A 109 -3.41 36.49 -18.45
N GLU A 110 -2.14 36.89 -18.61
CA GLU A 110 -1.64 37.49 -19.86
C GLU A 110 -1.50 36.46 -20.99
N LEU A 111 -1.01 35.26 -20.67
CA LEU A 111 -0.63 34.25 -21.67
C LEU A 111 -1.72 33.21 -21.95
N ASP A 112 -2.70 33.05 -21.06
CA ASP A 112 -3.73 32.02 -21.17
C ASP A 112 -5.04 32.56 -21.77
N PRO A 113 -5.30 32.35 -23.07
CA PRO A 113 -6.50 32.87 -23.72
C PRO A 113 -7.78 32.17 -23.26
N PHE A 114 -7.69 30.99 -22.62
CA PHE A 114 -8.83 30.15 -22.25
C PHE A 114 -8.89 29.84 -20.75
N GLY A 115 -7.99 30.40 -19.94
CA GLY A 115 -7.86 30.05 -18.52
C GLY A 115 -9.16 30.23 -17.73
N LEU A 116 -9.88 31.34 -17.95
CA LEU A 116 -11.17 31.61 -17.30
C LEU A 116 -12.25 30.60 -17.70
N GLU A 117 -12.35 30.30 -19.00
CA GLU A 117 -13.33 29.34 -19.53
C GLU A 117 -13.04 27.92 -19.03
N GLY A 118 -11.75 27.54 -19.01
CA GLY A 118 -11.29 26.28 -18.46
C GLY A 118 -11.58 26.16 -16.96
N ASP A 119 -11.28 27.18 -16.17
CA ASP A 119 -11.58 27.20 -14.73
C ASP A 119 -13.09 27.16 -14.48
N GLU A 120 -13.91 27.79 -15.31
CA GLU A 120 -15.37 27.68 -15.24
C GLU A 120 -15.85 26.25 -15.50
N ALA A 121 -15.32 25.58 -16.53
CA ALA A 121 -15.62 24.18 -16.84
C ALA A 121 -15.27 23.24 -15.66
N PHE A 122 -14.06 23.38 -15.09
CA PHE A 122 -13.65 22.61 -13.91
C PHE A 122 -14.53 22.89 -12.69
N ASN A 123 -14.79 24.17 -12.40
CA ASN A 123 -15.59 24.56 -11.23
C ASN A 123 -17.04 24.08 -11.37
N GLU A 124 -17.60 24.10 -12.58
CA GLU A 124 -18.94 23.58 -12.81
C GLU A 124 -18.99 22.07 -12.58
N TYR A 125 -18.06 21.31 -13.14
CA TYR A 125 -18.01 19.87 -12.89
C TYR A 125 -17.76 19.53 -11.41
N LEU A 126 -16.90 20.30 -10.71
CA LEU A 126 -16.73 20.18 -9.26
C LEU A 126 -18.04 20.40 -8.50
N ARG A 127 -18.87 21.39 -8.88
CA ARG A 127 -20.21 21.56 -8.28
C ARG A 127 -21.10 20.35 -8.54
N GLN A 128 -21.04 19.77 -9.73
CA GLN A 128 -21.79 18.54 -10.05
C GLN A 128 -21.32 17.36 -9.18
N LEU A 129 -20.01 17.22 -8.92
CA LEU A 129 -19.47 16.23 -7.98
C LEU A 129 -19.99 16.44 -6.55
N LEU A 130 -20.08 17.69 -6.07
CA LEU A 130 -20.67 17.98 -4.77
C LEU A 130 -22.16 17.63 -4.70
N VAL A 131 -22.93 17.90 -5.77
CA VAL A 131 -24.35 17.52 -5.89
C VAL A 131 -24.51 16.00 -5.87
N MET A 132 -23.69 15.28 -6.63
CA MET A 132 -23.65 13.82 -6.64
C MET A 132 -23.27 13.25 -5.25
N GLY A 133 -22.27 13.86 -4.59
CA GLY A 133 -21.87 13.49 -3.23
C GLY A 133 -22.99 13.71 -2.22
N ASP A 134 -23.74 14.81 -2.34
CA ASP A 134 -24.94 15.07 -1.53
C ASP A 134 -26.02 14.02 -1.77
N ALA A 135 -26.25 13.62 -3.03
CA ALA A 135 -27.21 12.57 -3.37
C ALA A 135 -26.82 11.22 -2.75
N ALA A 136 -25.55 10.83 -2.84
CA ALA A 136 -25.01 9.63 -2.21
C ALA A 136 -25.14 9.68 -0.67
N ARG A 137 -24.71 10.80 -0.06
CA ARG A 137 -24.80 11.04 1.38
C ARG A 137 -26.23 10.93 1.91
N ASN A 138 -27.20 11.50 1.19
CA ASN A 138 -28.61 11.47 1.59
C ASN A 138 -29.20 10.04 1.56
N ARG A 139 -28.61 9.15 0.75
CA ARG A 139 -28.93 7.72 0.70
C ARG A 139 -28.07 6.87 1.65
N LYS A 140 -27.19 7.50 2.46
CA LYS A 140 -26.23 6.83 3.35
C LYS A 140 -25.20 5.96 2.60
N LEU A 141 -24.93 6.27 1.34
CA LEU A 141 -23.83 5.71 0.56
C LEU A 141 -22.57 6.52 0.91
N TRP A 142 -22.05 6.32 2.13
CA TRP A 142 -21.02 7.16 2.73
C TRP A 142 -19.69 7.07 2.02
N ALA A 143 -19.28 5.87 1.59
CA ALA A 143 -18.01 5.68 0.89
C ALA A 143 -18.03 6.39 -0.47
N ASN A 144 -19.13 6.25 -1.22
CA ASN A 144 -19.32 6.98 -2.47
C ASN A 144 -19.35 8.50 -2.25
N ALA A 145 -20.01 8.98 -1.19
CA ALA A 145 -20.04 10.41 -0.88
C ALA A 145 -18.65 10.95 -0.50
N VAL A 146 -17.89 10.21 0.32
CA VAL A 146 -16.52 10.58 0.71
C VAL A 146 -15.63 10.65 -0.54
N ASP A 147 -15.64 9.62 -1.38
CA ASP A 147 -14.85 9.60 -2.61
C ASP A 147 -15.17 10.82 -3.50
N LEU A 148 -16.45 11.12 -3.72
CA LEU A 148 -16.87 12.25 -4.56
C LEU A 148 -16.44 13.60 -3.99
N TYR A 149 -16.53 13.80 -2.67
CA TYR A 149 -16.06 15.03 -2.05
C TYR A 149 -14.54 15.13 -2.03
N SER A 150 -13.82 14.02 -1.84
CA SER A 150 -12.36 13.99 -1.83
C SER A 150 -11.75 14.39 -3.17
N ARG A 151 -12.45 14.22 -4.29
CA ARG A 151 -12.01 14.74 -5.61
C ARG A 151 -11.91 16.28 -5.68
N ALA A 152 -12.48 17.01 -4.71
CA ALA A 152 -12.39 18.47 -4.63
C ALA A 152 -11.22 18.97 -3.77
N GLU A 153 -10.41 18.08 -3.18
CA GLU A 153 -9.26 18.46 -2.35
C GLU A 153 -8.27 19.34 -3.13
N GLY A 154 -7.86 20.47 -2.54
CA GLY A 154 -6.95 21.43 -3.19
C GLY A 154 -7.57 22.25 -4.33
N THR A 155 -8.88 22.18 -4.55
CA THR A 155 -9.61 22.98 -5.55
C THR A 155 -10.29 24.21 -4.94
N PRO A 156 -10.84 25.15 -5.73
CA PRO A 156 -11.61 26.28 -5.21
C PRO A 156 -12.85 25.89 -4.37
N LEU A 157 -13.33 24.64 -4.49
CA LEU A 157 -14.48 24.14 -3.73
C LEU A 157 -14.08 23.23 -2.55
N ASP A 158 -12.78 23.11 -2.24
CA ASP A 158 -12.28 22.26 -1.15
C ASP A 158 -12.93 22.60 0.20
N GLU A 159 -13.04 23.89 0.55
CA GLU A 159 -13.71 24.29 1.80
C GLU A 159 -15.19 23.85 1.88
N GLU A 160 -15.89 23.81 0.75
CA GLU A 160 -17.27 23.35 0.68
C GLU A 160 -17.36 21.83 0.80
N ALA A 161 -16.51 21.11 0.07
CA ALA A 161 -16.36 19.66 0.17
C ALA A 161 -16.01 19.22 1.58
N GLN A 162 -15.04 19.88 2.22
CA GLN A 162 -14.62 19.59 3.58
C GLN A 162 -15.75 19.81 4.60
N LYS A 163 -16.60 20.84 4.43
CA LYS A 163 -17.81 21.00 5.26
C LYS A 163 -18.77 19.82 5.12
N SER A 164 -18.87 19.24 3.92
CA SER A 164 -19.71 18.05 3.69
C SER A 164 -19.09 16.78 4.26
N LEU A 165 -17.78 16.60 4.12
CA LEU A 165 -17.00 15.54 4.76
C LEU A 165 -17.13 15.60 6.29
N ASP A 166 -16.97 16.78 6.90
CA ASP A 166 -17.12 16.97 8.35
C ASP A 166 -18.51 16.55 8.85
N LYS A 167 -19.56 16.76 8.06
CA LYS A 167 -20.92 16.29 8.38
C LYS A 167 -20.98 14.75 8.38
N ILE A 168 -20.33 14.09 7.42
CA ILE A 168 -20.25 12.62 7.38
C ILE A 168 -19.53 12.11 8.62
N TYR A 169 -18.30 12.57 8.85
CA TYR A 169 -17.47 12.05 9.95
C TYR A 169 -17.97 12.42 11.34
N SER A 170 -18.84 13.43 11.47
CA SER A 170 -19.52 13.72 12.73
C SER A 170 -20.53 12.65 13.17
N LYS A 171 -20.91 11.72 12.28
CA LYS A 171 -21.88 10.65 12.53
C LYS A 171 -21.17 9.34 12.85
N ALA A 172 -21.48 8.75 14.00
CA ALA A 172 -20.90 7.48 14.41
C ALA A 172 -21.25 6.34 13.43
N GLU A 173 -22.49 6.29 12.92
CA GLU A 173 -22.90 5.26 11.97
C GLU A 173 -22.16 5.36 10.62
N ALA A 174 -21.73 6.57 10.22
CA ALA A 174 -20.99 6.75 8.97
C ALA A 174 -19.56 6.22 9.12
N GLY A 175 -18.89 6.50 10.24
CA GLY A 175 -17.58 5.94 10.52
C GLY A 175 -17.59 4.41 10.56
N GLU A 176 -18.61 3.81 11.18
CA GLU A 176 -18.78 2.34 11.19
C GLU A 176 -19.02 1.78 9.79
N ALA A 177 -19.87 2.41 8.98
CA ALA A 177 -20.13 1.99 7.61
C ALA A 177 -18.89 2.12 6.70
N LEU A 178 -18.13 3.21 6.84
CA LEU A 178 -16.87 3.41 6.09
C LEU A 178 -15.85 2.31 6.41
N MET A 179 -15.66 1.99 7.70
CA MET A 179 -14.78 0.88 8.10
C MET A 179 -15.26 -0.48 7.56
N LYS A 180 -16.58 -0.74 7.59
CA LYS A 180 -17.16 -1.99 7.08
C LYS A 180 -17.16 -2.10 5.55
N SER A 181 -17.08 -0.97 4.83
CA SER A 181 -17.12 -0.96 3.38
C SER A 181 -15.95 -1.72 2.74
N GLY A 182 -14.80 -1.74 3.43
CA GLY A 182 -13.55 -2.31 2.92
C GLY A 182 -12.95 -1.54 1.74
N LEU A 183 -13.52 -0.38 1.38
CA LEU A 183 -13.06 0.47 0.29
C LEU A 183 -11.94 1.39 0.78
N ASP A 184 -11.03 1.78 -0.11
CA ASP A 184 -9.91 2.70 0.18
C ASP A 184 -10.36 4.17 0.16
N VAL A 185 -11.35 4.50 0.99
CA VAL A 185 -11.86 5.87 1.20
C VAL A 185 -11.50 6.35 2.61
N PRO A 186 -11.11 7.62 2.82
CA PRO A 186 -10.75 8.09 4.16
C PRO A 186 -11.83 7.78 5.20
N VAL A 187 -11.48 7.05 6.28
CA VAL A 187 -12.46 6.63 7.31
C VAL A 187 -12.51 7.57 8.51
N VAL A 188 -11.56 8.51 8.61
CA VAL A 188 -11.46 9.48 9.70
C VAL A 188 -11.32 10.90 9.15
N GLY A 189 -12.25 11.78 9.53
CA GLY A 189 -12.16 13.23 9.37
C GLY A 189 -13.08 13.95 10.37
N GLY A 190 -13.23 15.27 10.31
CA GLY A 190 -14.07 16.03 11.24
C GLY A 190 -13.34 16.66 12.45
N LYS A 191 -14.09 17.12 13.48
CA LYS A 191 -13.66 17.99 14.59
C LYS A 191 -12.40 17.57 15.39
N ASN A 192 -11.90 16.35 15.19
CA ASN A 192 -10.68 15.84 15.79
C ASN A 192 -9.44 15.96 14.89
N ARG A 193 -9.59 16.30 13.60
CA ARG A 193 -8.47 16.62 12.70
C ARG A 193 -7.75 17.84 13.27
N LYS A 194 -6.51 17.62 13.66
CA LYS A 194 -5.65 18.67 14.20
C LYS A 194 -4.97 19.36 13.02
N SER A 195 -4.70 20.66 13.13
CA SER A 195 -3.93 21.34 12.09
C SER A 195 -2.51 20.77 12.05
N ALA A 196 -1.87 20.80 10.88
CA ALA A 196 -0.48 20.37 10.74
C ALA A 196 0.44 21.05 11.78
N LYS A 197 0.24 22.35 12.02
CA LYS A 197 0.94 23.08 13.09
C LYS A 197 0.71 22.49 14.48
N TRP A 198 -0.55 22.18 14.83
CA TRP A 198 -0.84 21.59 16.14
C TRP A 198 -0.18 20.23 16.29
N ILE A 199 -0.17 19.42 15.22
CA ILE A 199 0.45 18.09 15.20
C ILE A 199 1.95 18.24 15.42
N ALA A 200 2.62 19.11 14.66
CA ALA A 200 4.04 19.39 14.85
C ALA A 200 4.37 19.85 16.29
N ASP A 201 3.60 20.82 16.82
CA ASP A 201 3.79 21.32 18.19
C ASP A 201 3.54 20.21 19.24
N PHE A 202 2.63 19.27 18.97
CA PHE A 202 2.35 18.11 19.82
C PHE A 202 3.49 17.09 19.75
N ASP A 203 3.92 16.74 18.56
CA ASP A 203 4.94 15.72 18.31
C ASP A 203 6.30 16.16 18.87
N GLU A 204 6.68 17.43 18.70
CA GLU A 204 7.87 18.01 19.31
C GLU A 204 7.84 17.84 20.85
N LYS A 205 6.71 18.20 21.47
CA LYS A 205 6.52 18.13 22.92
C LYS A 205 6.59 16.70 23.48
N TYR A 206 6.17 15.71 22.70
CA TYR A 206 6.04 14.30 23.14
C TYR A 206 7.04 13.35 22.46
N SER A 207 8.08 13.88 21.82
CA SER A 207 9.11 13.14 21.06
C SER A 207 10.04 12.26 21.91
N GLU A 208 10.11 12.48 23.22
CA GLU A 208 10.88 11.65 24.17
C GLU A 208 9.96 10.67 24.91
N TRP A 209 10.39 9.41 25.05
CA TRP A 209 9.59 8.36 25.71
C TRP A 209 9.15 8.72 27.14
N ASP A 210 10.02 9.40 27.88
CA ASP A 210 9.72 9.87 29.23
C ASP A 210 8.66 10.97 29.29
N LYS A 211 8.43 11.66 28.18
CA LYS A 211 7.35 12.64 28.02
C LYS A 211 6.13 12.01 27.36
N ALA A 212 6.29 10.88 26.66
CA ALA A 212 5.24 10.18 25.91
C ALA A 212 4.01 9.96 26.77
N LEU A 213 2.99 10.80 26.57
CA LEU A 213 1.62 10.70 27.03
C LEU A 213 1.39 10.18 28.47
N LYS A 214 2.33 10.39 29.41
CA LYS A 214 2.31 9.83 30.78
C LYS A 214 1.00 10.06 31.55
N ASN A 215 0.19 11.05 31.18
CA ASN A 215 -1.15 11.34 31.76
C ASN A 215 -2.25 11.61 30.71
N LYS A 216 -1.97 11.36 29.42
CA LYS A 216 -2.87 11.65 28.28
C LYS A 216 -2.74 10.59 27.18
N ALA A 217 -2.62 9.32 27.57
CA ALA A 217 -2.69 8.22 26.61
C ALA A 217 -3.92 8.44 25.72
N LEU A 218 -3.79 8.15 24.43
CA LEU A 218 -4.93 8.22 23.53
C LEU A 218 -5.88 7.09 23.95
N ASP A 219 -7.01 7.47 24.55
CA ASP A 219 -8.04 6.53 24.99
C ASP A 219 -8.94 6.24 23.79
N VAL A 220 -8.76 5.04 23.22
CA VAL A 220 -9.53 4.58 22.06
C VAL A 220 -10.22 3.27 22.44
N LYS A 221 -11.50 3.39 22.85
CA LYS A 221 -12.47 2.29 23.06
C LYS A 221 -11.85 0.96 23.58
N GLY A 222 -11.16 1.00 24.71
CA GLY A 222 -10.57 -0.20 25.35
C GLY A 222 -9.05 -0.31 25.23
N TYR A 223 -8.40 0.65 24.57
CA TYR A 223 -6.95 0.74 24.50
C TYR A 223 -6.46 2.10 25.03
N LYS A 224 -5.34 2.07 25.76
CA LYS A 224 -4.60 3.26 26.19
C LYS A 224 -3.29 3.30 25.43
N ILE A 225 -3.23 4.11 24.38
CA ILE A 225 -2.05 4.19 23.51
C ILE A 225 -1.04 5.20 24.08
N ARG A 226 0.18 4.73 24.32
CA ARG A 226 1.33 5.54 24.71
C ARG A 226 2.41 5.41 23.64
N THR A 227 2.74 6.53 22.98
CA THR A 227 3.75 6.54 21.92
C THR A 227 4.49 7.88 21.85
N ASN A 228 5.73 7.84 21.40
CA ASN A 228 6.54 8.99 20.99
C ASN A 228 6.82 9.03 19.47
N MET A 229 6.06 8.25 18.67
CA MET A 229 6.11 8.30 17.20
C MET A 229 5.29 9.44 16.59
N GLY A 230 4.52 10.16 17.41
CA GLY A 230 3.65 11.25 16.99
C GLY A 230 2.17 10.97 17.17
N TYR A 231 1.36 12.01 17.09
CA TYR A 231 -0.09 11.98 17.33
C TYR A 231 -0.83 11.11 16.32
N GLU A 232 -0.52 11.26 15.03
CA GLU A 232 -1.25 10.58 13.95
C GLU A 232 -1.03 9.07 14.00
N VAL A 233 0.21 8.62 14.20
CA VAL A 233 0.54 7.20 14.40
C VAL A 233 -0.21 6.65 15.60
N GLY A 234 -0.24 7.38 16.73
CA GLY A 234 -0.99 6.97 17.91
C GLY A 234 -2.50 6.81 17.67
N GLN A 235 -3.10 7.71 16.87
CA GLN A 235 -4.51 7.60 16.47
C GLN A 235 -4.75 6.39 15.56
N GLN A 236 -3.88 6.19 14.55
CA GLN A 236 -3.96 5.05 13.63
C GLN A 236 -3.89 3.72 14.39
N ILE A 237 -2.95 3.58 15.35
CA ILE A 237 -2.87 2.39 16.22
C ILE A 237 -4.19 2.16 16.95
N GLY A 238 -4.75 3.20 17.58
CA GLY A 238 -6.01 3.07 18.31
C GLY A 238 -7.17 2.62 17.42
N PHE A 239 -7.29 3.18 16.21
CA PHE A 239 -8.33 2.80 15.25
C PHE A 239 -8.15 1.39 14.71
N ALA A 240 -6.92 1.01 14.36
CA ALA A 240 -6.60 -0.31 13.84
C ALA A 240 -6.89 -1.41 14.89
N LEU A 241 -6.41 -1.23 16.13
CA LEU A 241 -6.65 -2.17 17.22
C LEU A 241 -8.13 -2.26 17.60
N THR A 242 -8.91 -1.18 17.47
CA THR A 242 -10.36 -1.23 17.68
C THR A 242 -11.04 -2.13 16.65
N GLN A 243 -10.64 -2.06 15.38
CA GLN A 243 -11.20 -2.91 14.33
C GLN A 243 -10.81 -4.38 14.53
N ILE A 244 -9.54 -4.64 14.88
CA ILE A 244 -9.08 -5.99 15.22
C ILE A 244 -9.82 -6.54 16.43
N ASN A 245 -10.09 -5.71 17.44
CA ASN A 245 -10.89 -6.12 18.58
C ASN A 245 -12.28 -6.63 18.18
N LEU A 246 -12.96 -5.92 17.26
CA LEU A 246 -14.27 -6.32 16.75
C LEU A 246 -14.20 -7.65 15.97
N TYR A 247 -13.15 -7.82 15.17
CA TYR A 247 -12.92 -9.07 14.45
C TYR A 247 -12.66 -10.23 15.42
N LEU A 248 -11.77 -10.07 16.41
CA LEU A 248 -11.46 -11.10 17.40
C LEU A 248 -12.66 -11.51 18.26
N ARG A 249 -13.57 -10.57 18.57
CA ARG A 249 -14.85 -10.91 19.24
C ARG A 249 -15.68 -11.89 18.44
N THR A 250 -15.76 -11.66 17.13
CA THR A 250 -16.47 -12.53 16.19
C THR A 250 -15.74 -13.86 16.04
N LEU A 251 -14.41 -13.83 15.94
CA LEU A 251 -13.58 -15.03 15.80
C LEU A 251 -13.73 -15.98 16.99
N TYR A 252 -13.76 -15.46 18.22
CA TYR A 252 -13.87 -16.27 19.45
C TYR A 252 -15.32 -16.44 19.96
N ARG A 253 -16.32 -15.88 19.27
CA ARG A 253 -17.71 -15.72 19.75
C ARG A 253 -17.78 -15.19 21.19
N HIS A 254 -16.91 -14.24 21.52
CA HIS A 254 -16.73 -13.74 22.89
C HIS A 254 -17.05 -12.26 22.95
N LYS A 255 -18.05 -11.91 23.76
CA LYS A 255 -18.51 -10.54 23.95
C LYS A 255 -18.88 -9.83 22.62
N GLU A 256 -19.51 -10.54 21.69
CA GLU A 256 -19.93 -10.01 20.39
C GLU A 256 -20.91 -8.83 20.52
N SER A 257 -21.74 -8.83 21.57
CA SER A 257 -22.71 -7.78 21.86
C SER A 257 -22.09 -6.50 22.45
N GLY A 258 -20.77 -6.32 22.35
CA GLY A 258 -20.07 -5.10 22.73
C GLY A 258 -19.76 -4.96 24.23
N GLN A 259 -19.75 -6.05 24.99
CA GLN A 259 -19.38 -6.00 26.41
C GLN A 259 -17.94 -5.46 26.56
N LYS A 260 -17.70 -4.65 27.59
CA LYS A 260 -16.39 -4.00 27.80
C LYS A 260 -15.30 -5.05 28.09
N LEU A 261 -14.16 -4.94 27.40
CA LEU A 261 -12.91 -5.65 27.72
C LEU A 261 -12.11 -4.83 28.74
N ARG A 262 -11.21 -5.49 29.47
CA ARG A 262 -10.26 -4.76 30.33
C ARG A 262 -9.38 -3.89 29.43
N ASP A 263 -9.22 -2.61 29.81
CA ASP A 263 -8.38 -1.70 29.05
C ASP A 263 -6.95 -2.26 28.96
N CYS A 264 -6.41 -2.35 27.75
CA CYS A 264 -5.03 -2.77 27.48
C CYS A 264 -4.14 -1.54 27.24
N GLU A 265 -2.97 -1.51 27.88
CA GLU A 265 -1.97 -0.47 27.61
C GLU A 265 -1.13 -0.87 26.40
N ILE A 266 -1.00 0.03 25.44
CA ILE A 266 -0.24 -0.20 24.21
C ILE A 266 0.92 0.78 24.17
N ASN A 267 2.13 0.28 24.35
CA ASN A 267 3.37 1.04 24.31
C ASN A 267 4.02 0.87 22.94
N VAL A 268 4.11 1.96 22.18
CA VAL A 268 4.80 1.97 20.88
C VAL A 268 5.93 3.00 20.87
N TYR A 269 7.16 2.51 20.85
CA TYR A 269 8.37 3.33 20.91
C TYR A 269 8.81 3.79 19.51
N LYS A 270 9.36 5.00 19.39
CA LYS A 270 9.89 5.52 18.12
C LYS A 270 11.12 4.81 17.60
N SER A 271 11.79 4.01 18.43
CA SER A 271 13.02 3.31 18.07
C SER A 271 13.21 2.05 18.89
N PHE A 272 13.98 1.10 18.35
CA PHE A 272 14.44 -0.07 19.11
C PHE A 272 15.24 0.33 20.36
N GLN A 273 16.03 1.41 20.29
CA GLN A 273 16.80 1.91 21.42
C GLN A 273 15.88 2.32 22.57
N ASP A 274 14.87 3.17 22.31
CA ASP A 274 13.90 3.61 23.32
C ASP A 274 13.17 2.42 23.94
N PHE A 275 12.79 1.43 23.12
CA PHE A 275 12.17 0.19 23.58
C PHE A 275 13.11 -0.61 24.49
N ASN A 276 14.36 -0.80 24.08
CA ASN A 276 15.33 -1.58 24.85
C ASN A 276 15.71 -0.89 26.17
N GLU A 277 15.82 0.44 26.17
CA GLU A 277 16.04 1.24 27.37
C GLU A 277 14.87 1.11 28.36
N ALA A 278 13.63 1.18 27.88
CA ALA A 278 12.45 1.18 28.74
C ALA A 278 12.00 -0.22 29.22
N GLU A 279 12.15 -1.25 28.38
CA GLU A 279 11.65 -2.59 28.67
C GLU A 279 12.72 -3.52 29.25
N TYR A 280 14.00 -3.19 29.04
CA TYR A 280 15.13 -4.06 29.42
C TYR A 280 16.27 -3.35 30.15
N ASP A 281 16.04 -2.13 30.64
CA ASP A 281 17.06 -1.29 31.30
C ASP A 281 18.32 -1.13 30.42
N GLY A 282 18.15 -1.08 29.09
CA GLY A 282 19.24 -0.93 28.12
C GLY A 282 20.10 -2.18 27.91
N LYS A 283 19.75 -3.33 28.50
CA LYS A 283 20.47 -4.60 28.26
C LYS A 283 20.14 -5.09 26.85
N ASN A 284 21.15 -5.46 26.06
CA ASN A 284 20.91 -6.07 24.75
C ASN A 284 20.05 -7.33 24.91
N THR A 285 18.91 -7.33 24.25
CA THR A 285 17.94 -8.43 24.30
C THR A 285 17.95 -9.27 23.04
N PRO A 286 17.31 -10.47 23.08
CA PRO A 286 17.01 -11.21 21.88
C PRO A 286 16.26 -10.33 20.88
N ASN A 287 16.53 -10.51 19.59
CA ASN A 287 15.93 -9.75 18.49
C ASN A 287 14.41 -10.00 18.40
N ILE A 288 13.62 -9.37 19.26
CA ILE A 288 12.15 -9.47 19.30
C ILE A 288 11.51 -8.23 18.68
N GLY A 289 10.36 -8.41 18.03
CA GLY A 289 9.58 -7.30 17.47
C GLY A 289 8.70 -6.60 18.50
N GLY A 290 8.22 -7.34 19.49
CA GLY A 290 7.35 -6.87 20.56
C GLY A 290 6.97 -8.02 21.49
N PHE A 291 6.11 -7.74 22.48
CA PHE A 291 5.54 -8.76 23.35
C PHE A 291 4.27 -8.27 24.05
N PHE A 292 3.39 -9.21 24.41
CA PHE A 292 2.32 -9.04 25.37
C PHE A 292 2.77 -9.47 26.78
N MET A 293 2.42 -8.66 27.78
CA MET A 293 2.61 -8.95 29.21
C MET A 293 1.26 -9.24 29.89
N PRO A 294 0.91 -10.53 30.08
CA PRO A 294 -0.35 -10.97 30.67
C PRO A 294 -0.67 -10.35 32.05
N GLY A 295 0.34 -10.18 32.90
CA GLY A 295 0.18 -9.67 34.26
C GLY A 295 -0.23 -8.19 34.31
N GLU A 296 0.26 -7.40 33.35
CA GLU A 296 -0.02 -5.97 33.26
C GLU A 296 -1.17 -5.65 32.31
N ASN A 297 -1.55 -6.61 31.46
CA ASN A 297 -2.42 -6.40 30.30
C ASN A 297 -1.85 -5.30 29.39
N ARG A 298 -0.58 -5.44 29.03
CA ARG A 298 0.21 -4.46 28.28
C ARG A 298 0.87 -5.08 27.06
N ILE A 299 0.85 -4.38 25.94
CA ILE A 299 1.60 -4.73 24.73
C ILE A 299 2.70 -3.68 24.54
N SER A 300 3.91 -4.12 24.22
CA SER A 300 5.05 -3.25 23.96
C SER A 300 5.72 -3.61 22.63
N THR A 301 5.97 -2.63 21.77
CA THR A 301 6.67 -2.77 20.47
C THR A 301 7.24 -1.44 20.00
N TYR A 302 7.98 -1.38 18.90
CA TYR A 302 8.68 -0.18 18.42
C TYR A 302 8.59 -0.03 16.90
N ASP A 303 8.97 1.15 16.41
CA ASP A 303 9.12 1.43 14.99
C ASP A 303 10.18 0.52 14.36
N GLN A 304 9.71 -0.51 13.66
CA GLN A 304 10.52 -1.55 13.04
C GLN A 304 11.47 -0.99 11.95
N ARG A 305 11.22 0.21 11.42
CA ARG A 305 12.13 0.90 10.48
C ARG A 305 13.50 1.17 11.08
N THR A 306 13.56 1.33 12.41
CA THR A 306 14.83 1.57 13.12
C THR A 306 15.76 0.35 13.17
N VAL A 307 15.28 -0.82 12.74
CA VAL A 307 16.06 -2.06 12.59
C VAL A 307 16.04 -2.60 11.15
N GLY A 308 15.73 -1.74 10.17
CA GLY A 308 15.75 -2.10 8.74
C GLY A 308 14.52 -2.88 8.25
N ARG A 309 13.41 -2.84 9.00
CA ARG A 309 12.11 -3.43 8.61
C ARG A 309 11.13 -2.36 8.13
N SER A 310 9.95 -2.76 7.68
CA SER A 310 8.90 -1.86 7.18
C SER A 310 7.97 -1.36 8.29
N MET A 311 7.11 -0.39 7.97
CA MET A 311 6.03 0.01 8.87
C MET A 311 4.99 -1.11 9.06
N ASP A 312 4.79 -2.00 8.07
CA ASP A 312 3.82 -3.09 8.24
C ASP A 312 4.30 -4.13 9.24
N ASP A 313 5.61 -4.32 9.42
CA ASP A 313 6.13 -5.20 10.47
C ASP A 313 5.70 -4.74 11.88
N LEU A 314 5.50 -3.43 12.09
CA LEU A 314 4.92 -2.90 13.33
C LEU A 314 3.45 -3.35 13.45
N TRP A 315 2.68 -3.26 12.37
CA TRP A 315 1.28 -3.68 12.35
C TRP A 315 1.14 -5.19 12.57
N GLU A 316 1.93 -6.00 11.86
CA GLU A 316 1.99 -7.46 12.05
C GLU A 316 2.26 -7.82 13.51
N THR A 317 3.26 -7.18 14.12
CA THR A 317 3.60 -7.38 15.54
C THR A 317 2.44 -6.96 16.45
N LEU A 318 1.85 -5.78 16.26
CA LEU A 318 0.72 -5.32 17.08
C LEU A 318 -0.48 -6.26 16.98
N PHE A 319 -0.80 -6.76 15.79
CA PHE A 319 -1.91 -7.67 15.54
C PHE A 319 -1.63 -9.07 16.10
N HIS A 320 -0.38 -9.53 16.05
CA HIS A 320 0.07 -10.74 16.74
C HIS A 320 -0.15 -10.60 18.25
N GLU A 321 0.41 -9.57 18.89
CA GLU A 321 0.37 -9.42 20.35
C GLU A 321 -1.03 -9.13 20.89
N VAL A 322 -1.88 -8.41 20.14
CA VAL A 322 -3.27 -8.17 20.58
C VAL A 322 -4.12 -9.44 20.54
N SER A 323 -3.75 -10.42 19.70
CA SER A 323 -4.41 -11.72 19.71
C SER A 323 -4.15 -12.47 21.02
N HIS A 324 -2.92 -12.41 21.57
CA HIS A 324 -2.56 -12.98 22.88
C HIS A 324 -3.37 -12.34 23.99
N GLN A 325 -3.48 -11.01 23.98
CA GLN A 325 -4.33 -10.26 24.91
C GLN A 325 -5.78 -10.75 24.88
N PHE A 326 -6.32 -10.98 23.69
CA PHE A 326 -7.70 -11.41 23.53
C PHE A 326 -7.88 -12.88 23.94
N SER A 327 -6.97 -13.75 23.52
CA SER A 327 -6.94 -15.18 23.90
C SER A 327 -6.96 -15.34 25.41
N GLN A 328 -6.14 -14.57 26.14
CA GLN A 328 -6.11 -14.59 27.60
C GLN A 328 -7.45 -14.18 28.24
N ASP A 329 -8.18 -13.21 27.70
CA ASP A 329 -9.51 -12.83 28.21
C ASP A 329 -10.57 -13.90 27.94
N VAL A 330 -10.44 -14.65 26.84
CA VAL A 330 -11.36 -15.72 26.42
C VAL A 330 -11.14 -17.01 27.21
N SER A 331 -9.90 -17.50 27.26
CA SER A 331 -9.59 -18.83 27.79
C SER A 331 -9.51 -18.84 29.31
N LYS A 332 -8.82 -17.84 29.90
CA LYS A 332 -8.42 -17.78 31.32
C LYS A 332 -7.56 -18.96 31.81
N THR A 333 -7.39 -19.99 30.99
CA THR A 333 -6.69 -21.25 31.22
C THR A 333 -5.70 -21.48 30.07
N LEU A 334 -4.79 -22.43 30.25
CA LEU A 334 -3.82 -22.80 29.20
C LEU A 334 -4.56 -23.48 28.03
N GLN A 335 -4.29 -23.03 26.82
CA GLN A 335 -4.72 -23.67 25.57
C GLN A 335 -3.55 -24.40 24.91
N PRO A 336 -3.79 -25.30 23.93
CA PRO A 336 -2.71 -25.81 23.09
C PRO A 336 -1.98 -24.66 22.40
N VAL A 337 -0.64 -24.68 22.44
CA VAL A 337 0.16 -23.53 22.00
C VAL A 337 -0.02 -23.27 20.50
N TRP A 338 -0.28 -24.31 19.69
CA TRP A 338 -0.59 -24.12 18.28
C TRP A 338 -1.87 -23.31 18.04
N VAL A 339 -2.82 -23.28 18.98
CA VAL A 339 -4.03 -22.45 18.88
C VAL A 339 -3.67 -21.00 19.19
N GLU A 340 -3.01 -20.75 20.31
CA GLU A 340 -2.63 -19.40 20.76
C GLU A 340 -1.69 -18.73 19.75
N GLU A 341 -0.56 -19.37 19.45
CA GLU A 341 0.42 -18.84 18.49
C GLU A 341 -0.06 -18.95 17.04
N GLY A 342 -0.88 -19.97 16.72
CA GLY A 342 -1.45 -20.11 15.38
C GLY A 342 -2.45 -19.00 15.05
N ILE A 343 -3.29 -18.60 16.03
CA ILE A 343 -4.17 -17.43 15.87
C ILE A 343 -3.33 -16.14 15.82
N ALA A 344 -2.29 -16.02 16.64
CA ALA A 344 -1.41 -14.86 16.59
C ALA A 344 -0.74 -14.71 15.23
N CYS A 345 -0.18 -15.78 14.66
CA CYS A 345 0.34 -15.78 13.30
C CYS A 345 -0.75 -15.61 12.24
N PHE A 346 -1.97 -16.08 12.47
CA PHE A 346 -3.09 -15.80 11.57
C PHE A 346 -3.37 -14.29 11.52
N MET A 347 -3.26 -13.58 12.65
CA MET A 347 -3.45 -12.14 12.72
C MET A 347 -2.32 -11.35 12.04
N GLU A 348 -1.10 -11.89 11.95
CA GLU A 348 0.01 -11.27 11.18
C GLU A 348 -0.34 -11.05 9.72
N GLY A 349 -1.25 -11.83 9.12
CA GLY A 349 -1.66 -11.60 7.74
C GLY A 349 -2.45 -10.31 7.55
N THR A 350 -3.06 -9.78 8.61
CA THR A 350 -3.99 -8.63 8.58
C THR A 350 -3.34 -7.39 7.95
N VAL A 351 -4.07 -6.75 7.03
CA VAL A 351 -3.59 -5.55 6.31
C VAL A 351 -4.27 -4.29 6.87
N LEU A 352 -3.47 -3.26 7.16
CA LEU A 352 -3.96 -1.90 7.39
C LEU A 352 -3.89 -1.12 6.07
N LEU A 353 -5.04 -0.67 5.58
CA LEU A 353 -5.10 0.18 4.38
C LEU A 353 -4.71 1.64 4.69
N PRO A 354 -4.24 2.43 3.69
CA PRO A 354 -3.85 3.82 3.88
C PRO A 354 -4.95 4.70 4.48
N ASN A 355 -6.21 4.38 4.18
CA ASN A 355 -7.36 5.06 4.74
C ASN A 355 -7.67 4.72 6.21
N GLY A 356 -6.94 3.77 6.82
CA GLY A 356 -7.10 3.31 8.20
C GLY A 356 -8.04 2.12 8.38
N ALA A 357 -8.63 1.57 7.32
CA ALA A 357 -9.44 0.35 7.39
C ALA A 357 -8.56 -0.88 7.60
N VAL A 358 -9.03 -1.83 8.40
CA VAL A 358 -8.31 -3.09 8.66
C VAL A 358 -9.00 -4.24 7.96
N ILE A 359 -8.23 -4.99 7.16
CA ILE A 359 -8.70 -6.19 6.48
C ILE A 359 -8.11 -7.42 7.19
N PRO A 360 -8.92 -8.14 7.99
CA PRO A 360 -8.49 -9.39 8.62
C PRO A 360 -8.56 -10.57 7.64
N ASN A 361 -8.24 -11.77 8.12
CA ASN A 361 -8.30 -13.03 7.37
C ASN A 361 -7.46 -13.01 6.07
N GLN A 362 -6.33 -12.34 6.13
CA GLN A 362 -5.36 -12.26 5.05
C GLN A 362 -4.24 -13.28 5.25
N ILE A 363 -3.49 -13.56 4.19
CA ILE A 363 -2.42 -14.56 4.22
C ILE A 363 -1.17 -13.93 4.82
N ALA A 364 -0.65 -14.54 5.89
CA ALA A 364 0.66 -14.18 6.43
C ALA A 364 1.75 -14.77 5.51
N GLU A 365 2.22 -13.97 4.56
CA GLU A 365 3.09 -14.43 3.46
C GLU A 365 4.33 -15.17 3.95
N SER A 366 5.04 -14.60 4.93
CA SER A 366 6.25 -15.19 5.50
C SER A 366 5.99 -16.56 6.13
N ARG A 367 4.80 -16.77 6.70
CA ARG A 367 4.38 -18.06 7.28
C ARG A 367 4.05 -19.08 6.20
N LEU A 368 3.34 -18.67 5.15
CA LEU A 368 3.04 -19.54 4.01
C LEU A 368 4.33 -20.00 3.31
N GLU A 369 5.24 -19.08 2.98
CA GLU A 369 6.50 -19.41 2.33
C GLU A 369 7.37 -20.33 3.18
N ALA A 370 7.48 -20.04 4.49
CA ALA A 370 8.23 -20.88 5.41
C ALA A 370 7.63 -22.29 5.50
N LEU A 371 6.30 -22.40 5.54
CA LEU A 371 5.61 -23.70 5.58
C LEU A 371 5.85 -24.51 4.30
N ILE A 372 5.78 -23.86 3.12
CA ILE A 372 6.08 -24.50 1.83
C ILE A 372 7.54 -24.98 1.78
N SER A 373 8.49 -24.14 2.21
CA SER A 373 9.91 -24.53 2.29
C SER A 373 10.12 -25.74 3.22
N MET A 374 9.43 -25.79 4.35
CA MET A 374 9.47 -26.93 5.26
C MET A 374 8.89 -28.20 4.61
N PHE A 375 7.77 -28.10 3.88
CA PHE A 375 7.24 -29.22 3.11
C PHE A 375 8.21 -29.75 2.05
N ASP A 376 8.96 -28.87 1.39
CA ASP A 376 9.88 -29.25 0.31
C ASP A 376 11.18 -29.86 0.85
N SER A 377 11.62 -29.44 2.05
CA SER A 377 12.75 -30.05 2.76
C SER A 377 12.43 -31.38 3.45
N GLY A 378 11.14 -31.75 3.54
CA GLY A 378 10.69 -32.94 4.25
C GLY A 378 10.67 -32.81 5.77
N TYR A 379 10.81 -31.60 6.31
CA TYR A 379 10.62 -31.32 7.73
C TYR A 379 9.13 -31.37 8.06
N ASP A 380 8.70 -32.31 8.92
CA ASP A 380 7.29 -32.55 9.23
C ASP A 380 7.05 -32.78 10.74
N PRO A 381 7.04 -31.71 11.55
CA PRO A 381 6.81 -31.78 13.00
C PRO A 381 5.32 -31.76 13.37
N ILE A 382 4.38 -31.99 12.46
CA ILE A 382 2.95 -31.70 12.68
C ILE A 382 2.39 -32.30 13.98
N ARG A 383 2.81 -33.53 14.32
CA ARG A 383 2.39 -34.18 15.56
C ARG A 383 2.94 -33.47 16.79
N ASP A 384 4.19 -33.05 16.75
CA ASP A 384 4.84 -32.32 17.85
C ASP A 384 4.20 -30.93 18.02
N VAL A 385 3.87 -30.27 16.91
CA VAL A 385 3.14 -28.99 16.86
C VAL A 385 1.78 -29.13 17.56
N ILE A 386 0.96 -30.10 17.14
CA ILE A 386 -0.39 -30.32 17.70
C ILE A 386 -0.33 -30.68 19.18
N THR A 387 0.64 -31.52 19.57
CA THR A 387 0.73 -32.04 20.94
C THR A 387 1.52 -31.14 21.90
N TYR A 388 2.11 -30.05 21.42
CA TYR A 388 2.85 -29.12 22.27
C TYR A 388 1.90 -28.42 23.26
N TYR A 389 1.98 -28.87 24.51
CA TYR A 389 1.12 -28.44 25.61
C TYR A 389 1.95 -28.17 26.86
N ALA A 390 2.88 -27.22 26.78
CA ALA A 390 3.73 -26.83 27.90
C ALA A 390 3.82 -25.30 27.99
N PRO A 391 3.83 -24.73 29.21
CA PRO A 391 4.18 -23.32 29.39
C PRO A 391 5.65 -23.10 29.04
N GLY A 392 5.93 -22.22 28.08
CA GLY A 392 7.29 -21.96 27.62
C GLY A 392 7.36 -21.66 26.12
N SER A 393 8.58 -21.47 25.61
CA SER A 393 8.81 -21.06 24.23
C SER A 393 8.49 -22.18 23.23
N TYR A 394 7.45 -21.94 22.44
CA TYR A 394 7.18 -22.63 21.17
C TYR A 394 8.38 -22.48 20.24
N SER A 395 8.78 -23.55 19.54
CA SER A 395 9.89 -23.45 18.58
C SER A 395 9.54 -22.44 17.49
N GLY A 396 10.49 -21.57 17.12
CA GLY A 396 10.35 -20.66 15.98
C GLY A 396 9.90 -21.37 14.69
N ALA A 397 10.32 -22.62 14.51
CA ALA A 397 9.95 -23.44 13.36
C ALA A 397 8.49 -23.95 13.40
N PHE A 398 7.79 -23.87 14.54
CA PHE A 398 6.42 -24.35 14.69
C PHE A 398 5.37 -23.28 14.34
N TYR A 399 5.73 -21.99 14.31
CA TYR A 399 4.80 -20.90 13.96
C TYR A 399 4.18 -21.06 12.56
N PRO A 400 4.94 -21.37 11.48
CA PRO A 400 4.35 -21.63 10.16
C PRO A 400 3.31 -22.77 10.17
N TRP A 401 3.54 -23.81 11.00
CA TRP A 401 2.63 -24.95 11.13
C TRP A 401 1.35 -24.57 11.89
N GLY A 402 1.49 -23.87 13.02
CA GLY A 402 0.34 -23.35 13.78
C GLY A 402 -0.52 -22.41 12.94
N TRP A 403 0.12 -21.51 12.18
CA TRP A 403 -0.56 -20.67 11.20
C TRP A 403 -1.31 -21.50 10.15
N GLY A 404 -0.63 -22.46 9.51
CA GLY A 404 -1.23 -23.28 8.45
C GLY A 404 -2.41 -24.12 8.94
N LEU A 405 -2.38 -24.59 10.19
CA LEU A 405 -3.49 -25.26 10.85
C LEU A 405 -4.69 -24.32 11.01
N VAL A 406 -4.49 -23.18 11.67
CA VAL A 406 -5.57 -22.21 11.94
C VAL A 406 -6.14 -21.66 10.64
N TYR A 407 -5.30 -21.28 9.68
CA TYR A 407 -5.73 -20.72 8.40
C TYR A 407 -6.56 -21.74 7.59
N PHE A 408 -6.15 -23.01 7.53
CA PHE A 408 -6.92 -24.07 6.88
C PHE A 408 -8.27 -24.31 7.58
N ILE A 409 -8.26 -24.48 8.90
CA ILE A 409 -9.49 -24.71 9.67
C ILE A 409 -10.49 -23.55 9.48
N ARG A 410 -10.00 -22.32 9.34
CA ARG A 410 -10.85 -21.14 9.16
C ARG A 410 -11.29 -20.91 7.72
N ASN A 411 -10.58 -21.42 6.71
CA ASN A 411 -10.79 -21.04 5.30
C ASN A 411 -10.97 -22.20 4.32
N TYR A 412 -10.77 -23.44 4.72
CA TYR A 412 -11.05 -24.60 3.86
C TYR A 412 -12.53 -24.64 3.53
N GLU A 413 -12.85 -24.78 2.25
CA GLU A 413 -14.20 -24.86 1.73
C GLU A 413 -14.42 -26.24 1.09
N ASN A 414 -15.54 -26.89 1.40
CA ASN A 414 -15.97 -28.10 0.71
C ASN A 414 -16.55 -27.77 -0.69
N GLU A 415 -17.07 -28.78 -1.40
CA GLU A 415 -17.66 -28.59 -2.73
C GLU A 415 -18.90 -27.67 -2.74
N ASN A 416 -19.57 -27.51 -1.60
CA ASN A 416 -20.71 -26.60 -1.41
C ASN A 416 -20.28 -25.20 -0.92
N SER A 417 -18.98 -24.90 -0.97
CA SER A 417 -18.40 -23.64 -0.49
C SER A 417 -18.63 -23.39 1.00
N GLU A 418 -18.72 -24.45 1.81
CA GLU A 418 -18.92 -24.36 3.25
C GLU A 418 -17.59 -24.45 3.99
N ARG A 419 -17.37 -23.52 4.93
CA ARG A 419 -16.23 -23.53 5.84
C ARG A 419 -16.47 -24.49 7.00
N ILE A 420 -16.43 -25.79 6.69
CA ILE A 420 -16.90 -26.88 7.54
C ILE A 420 -16.20 -27.02 8.89
N TYR A 421 -14.96 -26.52 9.04
CA TYR A 421 -14.18 -26.68 10.28
C TYR A 421 -14.37 -25.55 11.29
N ILE A 422 -15.01 -24.43 10.94
CA ILE A 422 -15.14 -23.27 11.84
C ILE A 422 -15.89 -23.62 13.12
N GLU A 423 -17.04 -24.30 13.01
CA GLU A 423 -17.86 -24.63 14.18
C GLU A 423 -17.12 -25.58 15.12
N TYR A 424 -16.43 -26.59 14.57
CA TYR A 424 -15.63 -27.54 15.35
C TYR A 424 -14.40 -26.88 15.99
N PHE A 425 -13.81 -25.87 15.37
CA PHE A 425 -12.76 -25.08 15.99
C PHE A 425 -13.27 -24.30 17.20
N ASP A 426 -14.42 -23.65 17.07
CA ASP A 426 -15.05 -22.90 18.16
C ASP A 426 -15.39 -23.83 19.34
N GLU A 427 -15.91 -25.04 19.06
CA GLU A 427 -16.15 -26.08 20.06
C GLU A 427 -14.84 -26.57 20.71
N PHE A 428 -13.83 -26.90 19.90
CA PHE A 428 -12.52 -27.35 20.37
C PHE A 428 -11.90 -26.34 21.35
N VAL A 429 -11.87 -25.06 20.97
CA VAL A 429 -11.36 -23.96 21.82
C VAL A 429 -12.24 -23.76 23.06
N GLY A 430 -13.56 -23.90 22.92
CA GLY A 430 -14.54 -23.77 23.99
C GLY A 430 -14.35 -24.77 25.13
N GLU A 431 -13.93 -26.00 24.83
CA GLU A 431 -13.72 -27.04 25.84
C GLU A 431 -12.51 -26.80 26.74
N TYR A 432 -11.49 -26.05 26.29
CA TYR A 432 -10.32 -25.72 27.12
C TYR A 432 -10.62 -24.67 28.20
N LYS A 433 -11.84 -24.14 28.27
CA LYS A 433 -12.28 -23.18 29.32
C LYS A 433 -12.45 -23.83 30.71
N GLY A 434 -12.17 -25.13 30.87
CA GLY A 434 -12.23 -25.88 32.13
C GLY A 434 -10.88 -26.42 32.63
N GLU A 435 -10.82 -26.94 33.86
CA GLU A 435 -9.59 -27.46 34.50
C GLU A 435 -9.23 -28.92 34.09
N ALA A 436 -9.91 -29.49 33.10
CA ALA A 436 -9.69 -30.88 32.73
C ALA A 436 -8.37 -31.06 31.95
N GLN A 437 -7.60 -32.11 32.30
CA GLN A 437 -6.48 -32.54 31.46
C GLN A 437 -7.05 -33.23 30.21
N HIS A 438 -6.50 -32.88 29.06
CA HIS A 438 -6.99 -33.32 27.77
C HIS A 438 -5.86 -33.94 26.97
N ASP A 439 -6.11 -35.09 26.35
CA ASP A 439 -5.23 -35.58 25.29
C ASP A 439 -5.48 -34.70 24.04
N VAL A 440 -4.54 -33.80 23.78
CA VAL A 440 -4.64 -32.82 22.69
C VAL A 440 -4.68 -33.52 21.33
N TRP A 441 -3.99 -34.66 21.18
CA TRP A 441 -3.96 -35.40 19.92
C TRP A 441 -5.30 -36.08 19.65
N GLU A 442 -5.84 -36.82 20.61
CA GLU A 442 -7.13 -37.50 20.45
C GLU A 442 -8.24 -36.50 20.14
N ARG A 443 -8.24 -35.35 20.82
CA ARG A 443 -9.19 -34.27 20.53
C ARG A 443 -9.02 -33.66 19.15
N PHE A 444 -7.79 -33.44 18.71
CA PHE A 444 -7.54 -32.93 17.37
C PHE A 444 -8.16 -33.86 16.32
N VAL A 445 -7.94 -35.18 16.48
CA VAL A 445 -8.52 -36.19 15.58
C VAL A 445 -10.05 -36.18 15.65
N GLU A 446 -10.62 -36.18 16.85
CA GLU A 446 -12.08 -36.12 17.03
C GLU A 446 -12.70 -34.91 16.30
N TYR A 447 -12.15 -33.71 16.52
CA TYR A 447 -12.76 -32.45 16.06
C TYR A 447 -12.49 -32.12 14.59
N PHE A 448 -11.31 -32.46 14.07
CA PHE A 448 -10.91 -32.03 12.71
C PHE A 448 -10.81 -33.17 11.71
N VAL A 449 -10.88 -34.43 12.16
CA VAL A 449 -10.86 -35.60 11.27
C VAL A 449 -12.22 -36.31 11.29
N GLU A 450 -12.73 -36.65 12.48
CA GLU A 450 -13.90 -37.53 12.61
C GLU A 450 -15.24 -36.77 12.52
N LYS A 451 -15.47 -35.77 13.38
CA LYS A 451 -16.73 -35.02 13.44
C LYS A 451 -17.16 -34.33 12.14
N PRO A 452 -16.25 -33.71 11.36
CA PRO A 452 -16.65 -32.98 10.15
C PRO A 452 -17.21 -33.87 9.04
N GLY A 453 -16.92 -35.18 9.07
CA GLY A 453 -17.49 -36.15 8.13
C GLY A 453 -17.15 -35.89 6.66
N VAL A 454 -15.95 -35.37 6.37
CA VAL A 454 -15.52 -35.03 5.00
C VAL A 454 -15.32 -36.30 4.17
N GLU A 455 -15.93 -36.33 2.99
CA GLU A 455 -15.76 -37.46 2.07
C GLU A 455 -14.27 -37.66 1.72
N GLY A 456 -13.80 -38.90 1.82
CA GLY A 456 -12.39 -39.25 1.56
C GLY A 456 -11.43 -39.01 2.73
N ILE A 457 -11.89 -38.46 3.87
CA ILE A 457 -11.10 -38.29 5.08
C ILE A 457 -11.58 -39.26 6.16
N ASP A 458 -10.95 -40.43 6.23
CA ASP A 458 -11.29 -41.49 7.20
C ASP A 458 -10.29 -41.60 8.36
N ASN A 459 -9.15 -40.93 8.26
CA ASN A 459 -8.10 -40.92 9.26
C ASN A 459 -7.22 -39.67 9.14
N PHE A 460 -6.35 -39.47 10.14
CA PHE A 460 -5.44 -38.32 10.19
C PHE A 460 -4.53 -38.21 8.95
N GLN A 461 -4.08 -39.33 8.37
CA GLN A 461 -3.20 -39.28 7.21
C GLN A 461 -3.92 -38.72 5.98
N ALA A 462 -5.18 -39.12 5.75
CA ALA A 462 -6.01 -38.57 4.68
C ALA A 462 -6.25 -37.07 4.88
N TRP A 463 -6.60 -36.67 6.11
CA TRP A 463 -6.75 -35.26 6.49
C TRP A 463 -5.47 -34.45 6.24
N TYR A 464 -4.32 -34.99 6.67
CA TYR A 464 -3.02 -34.33 6.54
C TYR A 464 -2.62 -34.13 5.06
N GLN A 465 -2.89 -35.11 4.19
CA GLN A 465 -2.64 -34.95 2.75
C GLN A 465 -3.56 -33.89 2.13
N GLN A 466 -4.84 -33.84 2.52
CA GLN A 466 -5.76 -32.80 2.07
C GLN A 466 -5.30 -31.42 2.52
N TRP A 467 -4.92 -31.27 3.80
CA TRP A 467 -4.37 -30.04 4.36
C TRP A 467 -3.12 -29.58 3.59
N ARG A 468 -2.14 -30.46 3.41
CA ARG A 468 -0.89 -30.16 2.69
C ARG A 468 -1.14 -29.77 1.24
N SER A 469 -2.04 -30.49 0.54
CA SER A 469 -2.42 -30.18 -0.84
C SER A 469 -3.06 -28.80 -0.93
N TRP A 470 -4.00 -28.50 -0.02
CA TRP A 470 -4.69 -27.21 0.00
C TRP A 470 -3.73 -26.04 0.29
N ILE A 471 -2.77 -26.20 1.21
CA ILE A 471 -1.76 -25.18 1.49
C ILE A 471 -0.88 -24.89 0.26
N ARG A 472 -0.55 -25.92 -0.54
CA ARG A 472 0.19 -25.71 -1.80
C ARG A 472 -0.65 -24.97 -2.85
N GLU A 473 -1.93 -25.33 -2.98
CA GLU A 473 -2.85 -24.60 -3.87
C GLU A 473 -3.01 -23.13 -3.42
N LEU A 474 -3.09 -22.89 -2.10
CA LEU A 474 -3.12 -21.54 -1.53
C LEU A 474 -1.86 -20.75 -1.89
N ASN A 475 -0.67 -21.37 -1.81
CA ASN A 475 0.58 -20.75 -2.23
C ASN A 475 0.56 -20.38 -3.72
N ASP A 476 0.08 -21.28 -4.58
CA ASP A 476 0.00 -21.03 -6.02
C ASP A 476 -0.98 -19.91 -6.35
N LEU A 477 -2.14 -19.87 -5.68
CA LEU A 477 -3.11 -18.77 -5.81
C LEU A 477 -2.53 -17.46 -5.28
N HIS A 478 -1.85 -17.47 -4.13
CA HIS A 478 -1.37 -16.25 -3.47
C HIS A 478 -0.12 -15.65 -4.12
N PHE A 479 0.82 -16.47 -4.58
CA PHE A 479 2.06 -15.98 -5.20
C PHE A 479 2.04 -16.04 -6.73
N GLY A 480 1.07 -16.74 -7.34
CA GLY A 480 0.88 -16.77 -8.79
C GLY A 480 0.49 -15.41 -9.37
N GLY A 481 0.60 -15.28 -10.69
CA GLY A 481 0.41 -14.02 -11.42
C GLY A 481 -1.06 -13.63 -11.61
N PRO A 482 -1.33 -12.62 -12.47
CA PRO A 482 -2.68 -12.16 -12.77
C PRO A 482 -3.63 -13.24 -13.29
N GLU A 483 -3.12 -14.33 -13.86
CA GLU A 483 -3.91 -15.48 -14.33
C GLU A 483 -4.62 -16.23 -13.19
N GLN A 484 -4.13 -16.11 -11.94
CA GLN A 484 -4.84 -16.69 -10.79
C GLN A 484 -6.18 -15.98 -10.52
N ALA A 485 -6.38 -14.76 -11.03
CA ALA A 485 -7.66 -14.06 -10.93
C ALA A 485 -8.79 -14.88 -11.57
N ASP A 486 -8.53 -15.60 -12.67
CA ASP A 486 -9.57 -16.39 -13.33
C ASP A 486 -10.04 -17.58 -12.45
N LYS A 487 -9.11 -18.25 -11.76
CA LYS A 487 -9.45 -19.30 -10.79
C LYS A 487 -10.23 -18.75 -9.60
N LEU A 488 -9.85 -17.56 -9.10
CA LEU A 488 -10.56 -16.90 -8.01
C LEU A 488 -11.97 -16.46 -8.45
N ILE A 489 -12.13 -15.94 -9.65
CA ILE A 489 -13.45 -15.60 -10.23
C ILE A 489 -14.32 -16.84 -10.38
N GLU A 490 -13.77 -17.97 -10.85
CA GLU A 490 -14.50 -19.23 -10.94
C GLU A 490 -14.94 -19.73 -9.55
N LYS A 491 -14.02 -19.70 -8.57
CA LYS A 491 -14.34 -20.02 -7.18
C LYS A 491 -15.45 -19.11 -6.62
N ALA A 492 -15.38 -17.81 -6.87
CA ALA A 492 -16.39 -16.85 -6.41
C ALA A 492 -17.76 -17.09 -7.07
N ARG A 493 -17.80 -17.39 -8.37
CA ARG A 493 -19.04 -17.79 -9.06
C ARG A 493 -19.65 -19.05 -8.47
N LYS A 494 -18.82 -20.05 -8.13
CA LYS A 494 -19.27 -21.26 -7.43
C LYS A 494 -19.85 -20.93 -6.05
N GLN A 495 -19.21 -20.04 -5.29
CA GLN A 495 -19.74 -19.57 -4.00
C GLN A 495 -21.09 -18.86 -4.16
N VAL A 496 -21.25 -18.00 -5.17
CA VAL A 496 -22.55 -17.37 -5.50
C VAL A 496 -23.60 -18.42 -5.84
N ALA A 497 -23.27 -19.41 -6.69
CA ALA A 497 -24.19 -20.49 -7.05
C ALA A 497 -24.63 -21.34 -5.84
N ASN A 498 -23.77 -21.45 -4.82
CA ASN A 498 -24.04 -22.12 -3.55
C ASN A 498 -24.71 -21.21 -2.50
N GLY A 499 -25.05 -19.96 -2.85
CA GLY A 499 -25.67 -18.98 -1.95
C GLY A 499 -24.73 -18.42 -0.86
N LYS A 500 -23.41 -18.57 -1.02
CA LYS A 500 -22.37 -18.12 -0.08
C LYS A 500 -21.83 -16.75 -0.49
N HIS A 501 -22.71 -15.74 -0.55
CA HIS A 501 -22.38 -14.42 -1.10
C HIS A 501 -21.27 -13.69 -0.32
N ASP A 502 -21.21 -13.80 1.01
CA ASP A 502 -20.12 -13.19 1.80
C ASP A 502 -18.73 -13.76 1.42
N TYR A 503 -18.65 -15.06 1.13
CA TYR A 503 -17.39 -15.69 0.71
C TYR A 503 -17.02 -15.28 -0.72
N ALA A 504 -18.02 -15.11 -1.58
CA ALA A 504 -17.83 -14.57 -2.93
C ALA A 504 -17.27 -13.14 -2.88
N VAL A 505 -17.77 -12.29 -1.97
CA VAL A 505 -17.23 -10.94 -1.76
C VAL A 505 -15.73 -11.00 -1.42
N GLU A 506 -15.32 -11.81 -0.44
CA GLU A 506 -13.90 -11.98 -0.08
C GLU A 506 -13.06 -12.47 -1.27
N THR A 507 -13.57 -13.45 -2.03
CA THR A 507 -12.85 -14.08 -3.15
C THR A 507 -12.74 -13.14 -4.35
N TYR A 508 -13.78 -12.35 -4.67
CA TYR A 508 -13.71 -11.33 -5.73
C TYR A 508 -12.77 -10.19 -5.36
N VAL A 509 -12.74 -9.75 -4.10
CA VAL A 509 -11.75 -8.76 -3.63
C VAL A 509 -10.34 -9.30 -3.84
N TRP A 510 -10.10 -10.59 -3.54
CA TRP A 510 -8.80 -11.21 -3.82
C TRP A 510 -8.48 -11.27 -5.31
N ALA A 511 -9.47 -11.62 -6.16
CA ALA A 511 -9.30 -11.57 -7.61
C ALA A 511 -8.92 -10.17 -8.11
N LEU A 512 -9.52 -9.11 -7.57
CA LEU A 512 -9.19 -7.72 -7.90
C LEU A 512 -7.79 -7.31 -7.44
N ARG A 513 -7.23 -7.91 -6.38
CA ARG A 513 -5.82 -7.69 -6.03
C ARG A 513 -4.88 -8.36 -7.04
N LYS A 514 -5.29 -9.49 -7.63
CA LYS A 514 -4.53 -10.18 -8.69
C LYS A 514 -4.62 -9.46 -10.03
N ARG A 515 -5.79 -8.94 -10.36
CA ARG A 515 -6.05 -8.21 -11.60
C ARG A 515 -6.92 -6.98 -11.30
N PRO A 516 -6.32 -5.86 -10.87
CA PRO A 516 -7.07 -4.63 -10.58
C PRO A 516 -7.83 -4.13 -11.80
N GLY A 517 -9.05 -3.66 -11.58
CA GLY A 517 -9.94 -3.21 -12.65
C GLY A 517 -10.48 -4.31 -13.54
N ASP A 518 -10.40 -5.59 -13.14
CA ASP A 518 -11.05 -6.67 -13.87
C ASP A 518 -12.58 -6.50 -13.87
N PRO A 519 -13.21 -6.32 -15.05
CA PRO A 519 -14.65 -6.02 -15.12
C PRO A 519 -15.53 -7.19 -14.64
N VAL A 520 -15.07 -8.43 -14.77
CA VAL A 520 -15.84 -9.60 -14.33
C VAL A 520 -15.83 -9.72 -12.80
N ALA A 521 -14.68 -9.52 -12.18
CA ALA A 521 -14.55 -9.52 -10.73
C ALA A 521 -15.26 -8.32 -10.09
N MET A 522 -15.17 -7.11 -10.68
CA MET A 522 -15.92 -5.94 -10.19
C MET A 522 -17.44 -6.17 -10.29
N LEU A 523 -17.93 -6.74 -11.39
CA LEU A 523 -19.35 -7.05 -11.56
C LEU A 523 -19.82 -8.07 -10.54
N GLY A 524 -19.12 -9.22 -10.44
CA GLY A 524 -19.48 -10.26 -9.48
C GLY A 524 -19.39 -9.78 -8.02
N LEU A 525 -18.44 -8.91 -7.71
CA LEU A 525 -18.32 -8.28 -6.39
C LEU A 525 -19.51 -7.35 -6.10
N ALA A 526 -19.88 -6.50 -7.05
CA ALA A 526 -21.02 -5.59 -6.89
C ALA A 526 -22.32 -6.36 -6.67
N GLU A 527 -22.58 -7.41 -7.46
CA GLU A 527 -23.74 -8.29 -7.31
C GLU A 527 -23.74 -9.03 -5.97
N ALA A 528 -22.62 -9.63 -5.56
CA ALA A 528 -22.52 -10.30 -4.26
C ALA A 528 -22.67 -9.32 -3.08
N CYS A 529 -22.23 -8.06 -3.24
CA CYS A 529 -22.47 -7.01 -2.26
C CYS A 529 -23.95 -6.64 -2.14
N LEU A 530 -24.73 -6.64 -3.23
CA LEU A 530 -26.18 -6.43 -3.16
C LEU A 530 -26.87 -7.53 -2.36
N GLU A 531 -26.51 -8.79 -2.60
CA GLU A 531 -27.07 -9.96 -1.89
C GLU A 531 -26.69 -9.99 -0.39
N THR A 532 -25.64 -9.27 0.00
CA THR A 532 -25.18 -9.14 1.40
C THR A 532 -25.54 -7.80 2.04
N GLU A 533 -26.47 -7.05 1.43
CA GLU A 533 -26.96 -5.74 1.91
C GLU A 533 -25.84 -4.67 2.03
N ARG A 534 -24.76 -4.80 1.26
CA ARG A 534 -23.63 -3.87 1.19
C ARG A 534 -23.80 -2.88 0.02
N GLU A 535 -24.94 -2.19 -0.02
CA GLU A 535 -25.34 -1.30 -1.14
C GLU A 535 -24.29 -0.22 -1.49
N ASP A 536 -23.62 0.35 -0.48
CA ASP A 536 -22.58 1.36 -0.68
C ASP A 536 -21.37 0.80 -1.44
N THR A 537 -20.88 -0.37 -1.03
CA THR A 537 -19.80 -1.08 -1.72
C THR A 537 -20.22 -1.51 -3.13
N ALA A 538 -21.46 -1.98 -3.30
CA ALA A 538 -21.99 -2.33 -4.63
C ALA A 538 -22.04 -1.11 -5.56
N MET A 539 -22.57 0.03 -5.08
CA MET A 539 -22.61 1.29 -5.83
C MET A 539 -21.22 1.72 -6.28
N TYR A 540 -20.23 1.61 -5.39
CA TYR A 540 -18.85 1.97 -5.71
C TYR A 540 -18.34 1.15 -6.91
N TYR A 541 -18.45 -0.18 -6.86
CA TYR A 541 -17.95 -1.03 -7.95
C TYR A 541 -18.76 -0.91 -9.25
N PHE A 542 -20.06 -0.62 -9.20
CA PHE A 542 -20.81 -0.28 -10.43
C PHE A 542 -20.33 1.02 -11.06
N ARG A 543 -19.96 2.03 -10.26
CA ARG A 543 -19.36 3.26 -10.78
C ARG A 543 -17.98 2.99 -11.37
N GLU A 544 -17.12 2.23 -10.70
CA GLU A 544 -15.82 1.81 -11.25
C GLU A 544 -15.98 1.03 -12.57
N LEU A 545 -17.03 0.21 -12.71
CA LEU A 545 -17.37 -0.45 -13.97
C LEU A 545 -17.76 0.53 -15.08
N LEU A 546 -18.49 1.60 -14.76
CA LEU A 546 -18.81 2.66 -15.74
C LEU A 546 -17.54 3.42 -16.16
N GLU A 547 -16.65 3.73 -15.22
CA GLU A 547 -15.33 4.31 -15.52
C GLU A 547 -14.51 3.35 -16.41
N TRP A 548 -14.49 2.05 -16.09
CA TRP A 548 -13.84 1.04 -16.92
C TRP A 548 -14.42 0.95 -18.33
N CYS A 549 -15.75 1.02 -18.47
CA CYS A 549 -16.42 1.07 -19.77
C CYS A 549 -16.09 2.35 -20.54
N GLY A 550 -15.79 3.45 -19.86
CA GLY A 550 -15.29 4.71 -20.44
C GLY A 550 -13.83 4.65 -20.88
N MET A 551 -13.06 3.70 -20.36
CA MET A 551 -11.67 3.42 -20.78
C MET A 551 -11.57 2.56 -22.06
N GLN A 552 -12.67 1.99 -22.55
CA GLN A 552 -12.64 1.13 -23.72
C GLN A 552 -12.74 1.95 -25.01
N SER A 553 -11.97 1.55 -26.02
CA SER A 553 -11.95 2.22 -27.33
C SER A 553 -13.22 2.00 -28.16
N SER A 554 -14.03 0.99 -27.83
CA SER A 554 -15.25 0.63 -28.55
C SER A 554 -16.32 0.03 -27.65
N ASP A 555 -17.55 0.50 -27.84
CA ASP A 555 -18.77 -0.04 -27.21
C ASP A 555 -19.11 -1.47 -27.67
N ASP A 556 -18.59 -1.87 -28.83
CA ASP A 556 -18.74 -3.21 -29.39
C ASP A 556 -17.60 -4.15 -28.98
N ALA A 557 -16.58 -3.66 -28.27
CA ALA A 557 -15.53 -4.52 -27.74
C ALA A 557 -16.13 -5.58 -26.80
N ALA A 558 -15.60 -6.80 -26.88
CA ALA A 558 -15.98 -7.86 -25.96
C ALA A 558 -15.35 -7.59 -24.59
N VAL A 559 -16.16 -7.71 -23.53
CA VAL A 559 -15.65 -7.69 -22.16
C VAL A 559 -14.92 -9.03 -21.93
N PRO A 560 -13.61 -9.00 -21.57
CA PRO A 560 -12.84 -10.21 -21.36
C PRO A 560 -13.53 -11.16 -20.37
N ASN A 561 -13.67 -12.44 -20.74
CA ASN A 561 -14.21 -13.51 -19.90
C ASN A 561 -15.66 -13.31 -19.36
N ALA A 562 -16.40 -12.31 -19.87
CA ALA A 562 -17.78 -12.01 -19.45
C ALA A 562 -18.84 -12.50 -20.45
N GLY A 563 -18.48 -12.74 -21.71
CA GLY A 563 -19.43 -13.14 -22.75
C GLY A 563 -20.43 -12.04 -23.15
N MET A 564 -20.12 -10.77 -22.87
CA MET A 564 -20.94 -9.60 -23.20
C MET A 564 -20.09 -8.48 -23.78
N LYS A 565 -20.73 -7.47 -24.38
CA LYS A 565 -20.09 -6.27 -24.93
C LYS A 565 -19.96 -5.16 -23.88
N VAL A 566 -19.04 -4.22 -24.11
CA VAL A 566 -18.86 -3.03 -23.26
C VAL A 566 -20.15 -2.22 -23.13
N SER A 567 -20.90 -2.05 -24.23
CA SER A 567 -22.20 -1.36 -24.23
C SER A 567 -23.26 -2.06 -23.35
N GLU A 568 -23.27 -3.39 -23.33
CA GLU A 568 -24.17 -4.20 -22.50
C GLU A 568 -23.80 -4.04 -21.02
N LEU A 569 -22.51 -4.15 -20.68
CA LEU A 569 -22.00 -3.93 -19.33
C LEU A 569 -22.29 -2.50 -18.82
N ARG A 570 -22.07 -1.48 -19.66
CA ARG A 570 -22.37 -0.08 -19.31
C ARG A 570 -23.85 0.12 -19.02
N THR A 571 -24.72 -0.46 -19.84
CA THR A 571 -26.17 -0.39 -19.64
C THR A 571 -26.56 -1.07 -18.33
N PHE A 572 -26.05 -2.29 -18.10
CA PHE A 572 -26.31 -3.04 -16.88
C PHE A 572 -25.87 -2.27 -15.62
N ALA A 573 -24.61 -1.83 -15.56
CA ALA A 573 -24.08 -1.12 -14.40
C ALA A 573 -24.87 0.18 -14.11
N ARG A 574 -25.22 0.95 -15.15
CA ARG A 574 -26.05 2.15 -15.00
C ARG A 574 -27.44 1.82 -14.47
N ASP A 575 -28.06 0.76 -14.98
CA ASP A 575 -29.41 0.38 -14.57
C ASP A 575 -29.44 -0.12 -13.11
N GLU A 576 -28.44 -0.91 -12.68
CA GLU A 576 -28.30 -1.32 -11.27
C GLU A 576 -28.01 -0.13 -10.34
N MET A 577 -27.11 0.78 -10.72
CA MET A 577 -26.91 2.04 -9.99
C MET A 577 -28.21 2.83 -9.89
N GLY A 578 -29.01 2.85 -10.95
CA GLY A 578 -30.30 3.54 -11.00
C GLY A 578 -31.32 3.01 -10.00
N LYS A 579 -31.24 1.72 -9.64
CA LYS A 579 -32.07 1.11 -8.58
C LYS A 579 -31.65 1.57 -7.19
N LEU A 580 -30.35 1.73 -6.95
CA LEU A 580 -29.80 2.20 -5.67
C LEU A 580 -29.95 3.72 -5.49
N ASN A 581 -29.63 4.48 -6.55
CA ASN A 581 -29.70 5.94 -6.60
C ASN A 581 -29.78 6.46 -8.06
N ARG A 582 -31.01 6.68 -8.56
CA ARG A 582 -31.28 7.15 -9.93
C ARG A 582 -30.56 8.44 -10.30
N SER A 583 -30.62 9.47 -9.46
CA SER A 583 -30.01 10.77 -9.80
C SER A 583 -28.50 10.63 -9.93
N LEU A 584 -27.86 9.86 -9.05
CA LEU A 584 -26.42 9.62 -9.13
C LEU A 584 -26.05 8.87 -10.42
N ALA A 585 -26.82 7.85 -10.81
CA ALA A 585 -26.56 7.05 -12.02
C ALA A 585 -26.68 7.88 -13.31
N GLU A 586 -27.72 8.73 -13.39
CA GLU A 586 -27.95 9.63 -14.53
C GLU A 586 -26.87 10.72 -14.60
N ASP A 587 -26.62 11.42 -13.49
CA ASP A 587 -25.67 12.53 -13.45
C ASP A 587 -24.23 12.06 -13.68
N MET A 588 -23.82 10.90 -13.15
CA MET A 588 -22.45 10.41 -13.30
C MET A 588 -22.06 10.25 -14.77
N VAL A 589 -22.90 9.60 -15.58
CA VAL A 589 -22.58 9.35 -16.99
C VAL A 589 -22.67 10.65 -17.80
N ASP A 590 -23.76 11.39 -17.63
CA ASP A 590 -24.05 12.54 -18.48
C ASP A 590 -23.15 13.73 -18.17
N LYS A 591 -22.92 14.03 -16.88
CA LYS A 591 -22.08 15.17 -16.47
C LYS A 591 -20.61 14.91 -16.73
N THR A 592 -20.11 13.69 -16.50
CA THR A 592 -18.72 13.34 -16.81
C THR A 592 -18.46 13.44 -18.31
N ARG A 593 -19.35 12.89 -19.14
CA ARG A 593 -19.20 12.98 -20.60
C ARG A 593 -19.23 14.42 -21.11
N ALA A 594 -20.15 15.25 -20.61
CA ALA A 594 -20.22 16.66 -20.98
C ALA A 594 -18.95 17.42 -20.57
N PHE A 595 -18.40 17.12 -19.40
CA PHE A 595 -17.14 17.67 -18.94
C PHE A 595 -15.96 17.24 -19.82
N GLU A 596 -15.86 15.94 -20.16
CA GLU A 596 -14.83 15.45 -21.09
C GLU A 596 -14.92 16.13 -22.46
N ASP A 597 -16.13 16.31 -23.02
CA ASP A 597 -16.35 17.01 -24.28
C ASP A 597 -15.78 18.43 -24.23
N GLN A 598 -16.06 19.17 -23.15
CA GLN A 598 -15.53 20.52 -22.94
C GLN A 598 -14.01 20.51 -22.79
N VAL A 599 -13.44 19.54 -22.06
CA VAL A 599 -11.99 19.43 -21.88
C VAL A 599 -11.29 19.20 -23.22
N MET A 600 -11.84 18.28 -24.03
CA MET A 600 -11.32 17.94 -25.35
C MET A 600 -11.40 19.12 -26.33
N GLU A 601 -12.52 19.85 -26.32
CA GLU A 601 -12.70 21.05 -27.15
C GLU A 601 -11.69 22.14 -26.79
N LEU A 602 -11.54 22.44 -25.49
CA LEU A 602 -10.60 23.44 -25.01
C LEU A 602 -9.14 23.04 -25.27
N ALA A 603 -8.78 21.77 -25.05
CA ALA A 603 -7.45 21.27 -25.39
C ALA A 603 -7.13 21.44 -26.88
N GLY A 604 -8.10 21.16 -27.76
CA GLY A 604 -7.96 21.40 -29.20
C GLY A 604 -7.76 22.88 -29.55
N ARG A 605 -8.42 23.79 -28.82
CA ARG A 605 -8.24 25.24 -28.98
C ARG A 605 -6.86 25.71 -28.49
N TYR A 606 -6.36 25.21 -27.36
CA TYR A 606 -5.00 25.48 -26.91
C TYR A 606 -3.96 25.05 -27.96
N VAL A 607 -4.11 23.86 -28.54
CA VAL A 607 -3.24 23.39 -29.64
C VAL A 607 -3.31 24.33 -30.84
N ALA A 608 -4.50 24.79 -31.22
CA ALA A 608 -4.68 25.73 -32.33
C ALA A 608 -4.01 27.09 -32.10
N GLU A 609 -3.90 27.53 -30.85
CA GLU A 609 -3.17 28.75 -30.43
C GLU A 609 -1.66 28.52 -30.22
N GLY A 610 -1.15 27.31 -30.51
CA GLY A 610 0.27 26.98 -30.33
C GLY A 610 0.68 26.77 -28.87
N LEU A 611 -0.25 26.31 -28.02
CA LEU A 611 -0.06 26.08 -26.59
C LEU A 611 -0.26 24.58 -26.20
N PRO A 612 0.43 23.62 -26.82
CA PRO A 612 0.19 22.19 -26.57
C PRO A 612 0.59 21.70 -25.17
N LEU A 613 1.58 22.30 -24.49
CA LEU A 613 1.91 21.96 -23.09
C LEU A 613 0.81 22.44 -22.14
N ALA A 614 0.26 23.63 -22.36
CA ALA A 614 -0.92 24.09 -21.63
C ALA A 614 -2.12 23.15 -21.86
N ALA A 615 -2.33 22.69 -23.10
CA ALA A 615 -3.35 21.69 -23.43
C ALA A 615 -3.11 20.38 -22.66
N ALA A 616 -1.87 19.91 -22.58
CA ALA A 616 -1.54 18.64 -21.92
C ALA A 616 -1.74 18.72 -20.40
N LEU A 617 -1.32 19.83 -19.77
CA LEU A 617 -1.57 20.09 -18.35
C LEU A 617 -3.08 20.21 -18.07
N PHE A 618 -3.83 20.82 -18.99
CA PHE A 618 -5.29 20.95 -18.90
C PHE A 618 -6.00 19.59 -18.98
N VAL A 619 -5.60 18.73 -19.92
CA VAL A 619 -6.11 17.35 -20.04
C VAL A 619 -5.74 16.51 -18.82
N GLN A 620 -4.52 16.63 -18.30
CA GLN A 620 -4.09 15.94 -17.08
C GLN A 620 -4.95 16.33 -15.87
N ARG A 621 -5.26 17.63 -15.71
CA ARG A 621 -6.20 18.11 -14.69
C ARG A 621 -7.62 17.56 -14.92
N GLY A 622 -8.04 17.45 -16.18
CA GLY A 622 -9.28 16.77 -16.59
C GLY A 622 -9.35 15.33 -16.12
N GLN A 623 -8.30 14.54 -16.38
CA GLN A 623 -8.18 13.13 -15.97
C GLN A 623 -8.19 12.99 -14.44
N ALA A 624 -7.48 13.85 -13.72
CA ALA A 624 -7.46 13.82 -12.26
C ALA A 624 -8.85 14.00 -11.64
N LEU A 625 -9.75 14.73 -12.31
CA LEU A 625 -11.09 15.04 -11.80
C LEU A 625 -12.16 14.06 -12.32
N ALA A 626 -12.13 13.74 -13.62
CA ALA A 626 -13.09 12.82 -14.24
C ALA A 626 -12.83 11.35 -13.90
N GLY A 627 -11.60 11.01 -13.49
CA GLY A 627 -11.15 9.62 -13.36
C GLY A 627 -10.55 9.10 -14.67
N ARG A 628 -10.47 7.77 -14.80
CA ARG A 628 -9.82 7.15 -15.97
C ARG A 628 -10.75 7.24 -17.19
N SER A 629 -10.34 8.00 -18.21
CA SER A 629 -11.11 8.22 -19.45
C SER A 629 -10.29 7.90 -20.68
N HIS A 630 -10.77 7.02 -21.56
CA HIS A 630 -10.10 6.70 -22.83
C HIS A 630 -9.91 7.97 -23.68
N ARG A 631 -10.91 8.85 -23.70
CA ARG A 631 -10.91 10.03 -24.57
C ARG A 631 -9.86 11.03 -24.14
N LEU A 632 -9.76 11.28 -22.83
CA LEU A 632 -8.73 12.15 -22.28
C LEU A 632 -7.35 11.51 -22.38
N SER A 633 -7.24 10.19 -22.20
CA SER A 633 -5.99 9.45 -22.40
C SER A 633 -5.51 9.47 -23.86
N ASP A 634 -6.40 9.29 -24.82
CA ASP A 634 -6.11 9.44 -26.26
C ASP A 634 -5.61 10.85 -26.57
N MET A 635 -6.27 11.87 -26.02
CA MET A 635 -5.83 13.25 -26.21
C MET A 635 -4.46 13.49 -25.56
N ALA A 636 -4.22 12.99 -24.36
CA ALA A 636 -2.92 13.08 -23.72
C ALA A 636 -1.83 12.37 -24.55
N ALA A 637 -2.11 11.16 -25.06
CA ALA A 637 -1.21 10.43 -25.95
C ALA A 637 -0.96 11.18 -27.26
N LYS A 638 -2.00 11.78 -27.85
CA LYS A 638 -1.91 12.62 -29.05
C LYS A 638 -1.04 13.85 -28.80
N LEU A 639 -1.23 14.54 -27.68
CA LEU A 639 -0.42 15.71 -27.29
C LEU A 639 1.04 15.32 -27.09
N ARG A 640 1.33 14.19 -26.44
CA ARG A 640 2.70 13.68 -26.29
C ARG A 640 3.33 13.29 -27.63
N GLY A 641 2.60 12.57 -28.48
CA GLY A 641 3.12 12.04 -29.74
C GLY A 641 3.21 13.08 -30.86
N GLU A 642 2.08 13.68 -31.24
CA GLU A 642 1.99 14.59 -32.38
C GLU A 642 2.55 15.98 -32.06
N HIS A 643 2.41 16.44 -30.81
CA HIS A 643 2.78 17.79 -30.40
C HIS A 643 4.01 17.86 -29.49
N GLN A 644 4.61 16.72 -29.12
CA GLN A 644 5.75 16.64 -28.18
C GLN A 644 5.48 17.35 -26.85
N ALA A 645 4.22 17.38 -26.41
CA ALA A 645 3.79 18.03 -25.19
C ALA A 645 3.54 17.00 -24.10
N ASP A 646 4.52 16.84 -23.22
CA ASP A 646 4.44 16.01 -22.03
C ASP A 646 4.38 16.92 -20.79
N PRO A 647 3.29 16.89 -20.00
CA PRO A 647 3.17 17.73 -18.82
C PRO A 647 3.95 17.17 -17.62
N ARG A 648 4.48 15.94 -17.72
CA ARG A 648 5.32 15.34 -16.68
C ARG A 648 6.63 16.12 -16.56
N ILE A 649 7.11 16.27 -15.33
CA ILE A 649 8.33 17.01 -15.04
C ILE A 649 9.48 16.03 -14.91
N GLU A 650 10.54 16.23 -15.70
CA GLU A 650 11.79 15.48 -15.56
C GLU A 650 12.53 15.96 -14.31
N ARG A 651 12.87 15.04 -13.41
CA ARG A 651 13.72 15.25 -12.23
C ARG A 651 15.04 14.51 -12.40
N THR A 652 16.15 15.22 -12.28
CA THR A 652 17.48 14.62 -12.10
C THR A 652 17.62 14.17 -10.65
N LEU A 653 17.94 12.89 -10.44
CA LEU A 653 18.12 12.37 -9.09
C LEU A 653 19.48 12.79 -8.54
N VAL A 654 19.45 13.73 -7.59
CA VAL A 654 20.65 14.27 -6.94
C VAL A 654 21.26 13.24 -5.99
N VAL A 655 22.59 13.16 -6.00
CA VAL A 655 23.39 12.34 -5.10
C VAL A 655 24.16 13.24 -4.15
N ASP A 656 23.61 13.43 -2.96
CA ASP A 656 24.30 14.15 -1.88
C ASP A 656 25.45 13.30 -1.31
N ASP A 657 26.46 13.95 -0.73
CA ASP A 657 27.65 13.25 -0.22
C ASP A 657 27.31 12.25 0.90
N ASP A 658 26.26 12.55 1.66
CA ASP A 658 25.71 11.72 2.73
C ASP A 658 24.57 10.80 2.28
N LEU A 659 24.22 10.83 0.99
CA LEU A 659 23.08 10.11 0.42
C LEU A 659 21.75 10.41 1.11
N SER A 660 21.56 11.61 1.69
CA SER A 660 20.37 11.95 2.49
C SER A 660 19.01 11.82 1.77
N ARG A 661 19.00 11.85 0.43
CA ARG A 661 17.79 11.60 -0.40
C ARG A 661 17.57 10.14 -0.78
N TRP A 662 18.45 9.26 -0.30
CA TRP A 662 18.45 7.85 -0.62
C TRP A 662 18.37 7.01 0.66
N GLU A 663 17.64 5.91 0.58
CA GLU A 663 17.59 4.93 1.64
C GLU A 663 18.20 3.62 1.14
N ALA A 664 19.38 3.32 1.66
CA ALA A 664 20.10 2.09 1.39
C ALA A 664 19.82 1.05 2.47
N PHE A 665 19.61 -0.21 2.06
CA PHE A 665 19.50 -1.32 3.00
C PHE A 665 20.78 -1.49 3.84
N ASP A 666 21.94 -1.26 3.22
CA ASP A 666 23.22 -1.07 3.89
C ASP A 666 23.95 0.12 3.28
N ALA A 667 23.94 1.26 3.97
CA ALA A 667 24.57 2.50 3.53
C ALA A 667 26.07 2.36 3.26
N ARG A 668 26.76 1.36 3.82
CA ARG A 668 28.19 1.15 3.57
C ARG A 668 28.48 0.62 2.17
N LEU A 669 27.47 0.03 1.52
CA LEU A 669 27.56 -0.57 0.19
C LEU A 669 27.33 0.43 -0.94
N TRP A 670 26.97 1.68 -0.62
CA TRP A 670 26.78 2.74 -1.59
C TRP A 670 27.61 3.96 -1.22
N ARG A 671 28.03 4.72 -2.22
CA ARG A 671 28.69 6.01 -2.04
C ARG A 671 28.43 6.89 -3.25
N LYS A 672 28.62 8.19 -3.07
CA LYS A 672 28.70 9.13 -4.18
C LYS A 672 29.99 8.91 -4.98
N GLY A 673 29.84 8.92 -6.31
CA GLY A 673 30.93 8.92 -7.28
C GLY A 673 31.31 10.34 -7.71
N ALA A 674 31.82 10.49 -8.93
CA ALA A 674 32.09 11.81 -9.52
C ALA A 674 30.79 12.41 -10.09
N GLY A 675 30.52 13.69 -9.81
CA GLY A 675 29.27 14.34 -10.23
C GLY A 675 28.04 13.73 -9.55
N GLU A 676 26.95 13.62 -10.30
CA GLU A 676 25.69 13.00 -9.84
C GLU A 676 25.68 11.50 -10.15
N THR A 677 26.64 10.77 -9.58
CA THR A 677 26.76 9.32 -9.78
C THR A 677 26.70 8.56 -8.46
N LEU A 678 26.05 7.39 -8.49
CA LEU A 678 26.07 6.42 -7.40
C LEU A 678 27.04 5.30 -7.75
N VAL A 679 27.82 4.85 -6.77
CA VAL A 679 28.75 3.73 -6.92
C VAL A 679 28.44 2.70 -5.85
N SER A 680 28.14 1.47 -6.26
CA SER A 680 27.97 0.36 -5.33
C SER A 680 29.33 -0.16 -4.85
N LYS A 681 29.34 -1.05 -3.86
CA LYS A 681 30.51 -1.88 -3.53
C LYS A 681 30.16 -3.35 -3.72
N PRO A 682 31.09 -4.18 -4.22
CA PRO A 682 30.89 -5.62 -4.26
C PRO A 682 30.58 -6.16 -2.85
N SER A 683 29.53 -6.96 -2.75
CA SER A 683 29.10 -7.60 -1.51
C SER A 683 28.45 -8.94 -1.80
N GLN A 684 28.57 -9.88 -0.87
CA GLN A 684 27.85 -11.16 -0.89
C GLN A 684 26.36 -10.99 -0.64
N ALA A 685 25.96 -9.91 0.03
CA ALA A 685 24.56 -9.50 0.14
C ALA A 685 24.20 -8.53 -1.00
N ALA A 686 22.93 -8.52 -1.41
CA ALA A 686 22.44 -7.54 -2.36
C ALA A 686 22.57 -6.11 -1.79
N ALA A 687 23.34 -5.25 -2.46
CA ALA A 687 23.41 -3.83 -2.19
C ALA A 687 22.19 -3.17 -2.82
N ILE A 688 21.26 -2.63 -2.02
CA ILE A 688 20.00 -2.05 -2.51
C ILE A 688 19.87 -0.62 -2.00
N ILE A 689 19.49 0.31 -2.89
CA ILE A 689 19.28 1.72 -2.56
C ILE A 689 18.03 2.25 -3.25
N SER A 690 17.17 2.95 -2.51
CA SER A 690 15.92 3.52 -2.99
C SER A 690 15.94 5.04 -2.91
N TYR A 691 15.27 5.72 -3.85
CA TYR A 691 15.05 7.16 -3.78
C TYR A 691 13.87 7.48 -2.87
N LEU A 692 14.07 8.36 -1.89
CA LEU A 692 13.05 8.67 -0.88
C LEU A 692 11.89 9.49 -1.43
N ASP A 693 12.15 10.40 -2.37
CA ASP A 693 11.15 11.30 -2.94
C ASP A 693 10.51 10.74 -4.22
N ALA A 694 10.40 9.41 -4.34
CA ALA A 694 9.71 8.80 -5.47
C ALA A 694 8.22 9.24 -5.44
N PRO A 695 7.67 9.77 -6.55
CA PRO A 695 6.28 10.20 -6.62
C PRO A 695 5.35 9.00 -6.45
N SER A 696 4.27 9.20 -5.71
CA SER A 696 3.16 8.22 -5.60
C SER A 696 2.29 8.13 -6.85
N SER A 697 2.66 8.84 -7.92
CA SER A 697 1.90 8.95 -9.16
C SER A 697 1.78 7.60 -9.87
N GLN A 698 0.64 7.34 -10.50
CA GLN A 698 0.41 6.17 -11.34
C GLN A 698 1.02 6.32 -12.75
N SER A 699 1.75 7.40 -13.02
CA SER A 699 2.45 7.57 -14.29
C SER A 699 3.83 8.19 -14.05
N TYR A 700 4.88 7.41 -14.28
CA TYR A 700 6.25 7.91 -14.21
C TYR A 700 7.16 7.17 -15.18
N ARG A 701 8.32 7.77 -15.50
CA ARG A 701 9.42 7.12 -16.20
C ARG A 701 10.68 7.25 -15.36
N PHE A 702 11.23 6.12 -14.92
CA PHE A 702 12.50 6.05 -14.19
C PHE A 702 13.59 5.54 -15.13
N GLU A 703 14.66 6.30 -15.29
CA GLU A 703 15.71 6.05 -16.28
C GLU A 703 17.10 6.23 -15.66
N ALA A 704 18.04 5.38 -16.03
CA ALA A 704 19.44 5.52 -15.62
C ALA A 704 20.40 4.82 -16.59
N THR A 705 21.66 5.25 -16.58
CA THR A 705 22.77 4.60 -17.25
C THR A 705 23.60 3.82 -16.23
N LEU A 706 23.67 2.50 -16.39
CA LEU A 706 24.42 1.59 -15.54
C LEU A 706 25.71 1.17 -16.25
N SER A 707 26.84 1.16 -15.54
CA SER A 707 28.10 0.64 -16.07
C SER A 707 28.79 -0.27 -15.07
N LEU A 708 29.23 -1.44 -15.53
CA LEU A 708 29.99 -2.40 -14.75
C LEU A 708 31.45 -1.91 -14.62
N THR A 709 31.93 -1.62 -13.41
CA THR A 709 33.28 -1.08 -13.19
C THR A 709 34.28 -2.10 -12.63
N GLY A 710 33.80 -3.20 -12.04
CA GLY A 710 34.62 -4.27 -11.48
C GLY A 710 34.62 -5.56 -12.31
N GLU A 711 35.71 -6.32 -12.22
CA GLU A 711 35.72 -7.72 -12.66
C GLU A 711 34.94 -8.56 -11.63
N SER A 712 33.78 -9.06 -12.02
CA SER A 712 33.01 -10.02 -11.23
C SER A 712 32.76 -11.28 -12.07
N ASN A 713 32.83 -12.44 -11.41
CA ASN A 713 32.50 -13.71 -12.05
C ASN A 713 30.99 -13.91 -12.21
N PHE A 714 30.18 -13.17 -11.46
CA PHE A 714 28.72 -13.28 -11.53
C PHE A 714 28.01 -11.95 -11.19
N PRO A 715 28.18 -10.89 -12.01
CA PRO A 715 27.60 -9.59 -11.72
C PRO A 715 26.09 -9.59 -11.93
N VAL A 716 25.33 -9.33 -10.86
CA VAL A 716 23.88 -9.12 -10.94
C VAL A 716 23.57 -7.67 -10.54
N PHE A 717 22.95 -6.89 -11.43
CA PHE A 717 22.66 -5.49 -11.16
C PHE A 717 21.51 -4.94 -12.01
N GLY A 718 20.87 -3.87 -11.54
CA GLY A 718 19.74 -3.31 -12.27
C GLY A 718 18.99 -2.23 -11.52
N MET A 719 17.72 -2.07 -11.90
CA MET A 719 16.76 -1.13 -11.35
C MET A 719 15.60 -1.87 -10.71
N PHE A 720 14.99 -1.28 -9.70
CA PHE A 720 13.74 -1.80 -9.15
C PHE A 720 12.71 -0.70 -8.98
N TYR A 721 11.45 -1.13 -8.91
CA TYR A 721 10.31 -0.27 -8.67
C TYR A 721 9.22 -1.02 -7.88
N GLY A 722 8.37 -0.29 -7.16
CA GLY A 722 7.26 -0.84 -6.36
C GLY A 722 7.44 -0.66 -4.84
N GLU A 723 6.51 -1.21 -4.07
CA GLU A 723 6.23 -0.79 -2.69
C GLU A 723 7.36 -1.07 -1.69
N ARG A 724 8.11 -2.17 -1.87
CA ARG A 724 9.11 -2.65 -0.91
C ARG A 724 10.29 -3.28 -1.61
N VAL A 725 11.49 -3.18 -1.05
CA VAL A 725 12.70 -3.84 -1.59
C VAL A 725 12.54 -5.38 -1.75
N GLY A 726 11.76 -6.03 -0.89
CA GLY A 726 11.49 -7.48 -0.96
C GLY A 726 10.29 -7.87 -1.84
N ARG A 727 9.41 -6.92 -2.19
CA ARG A 727 8.27 -7.15 -3.10
C ARG A 727 8.39 -6.40 -4.42
N SER A 728 9.46 -5.60 -4.58
CA SER A 728 9.70 -4.78 -5.76
C SER A 728 9.98 -5.67 -6.94
N ARG A 729 9.50 -5.21 -8.09
CA ARG A 729 9.89 -5.80 -9.36
C ARG A 729 11.30 -5.32 -9.68
N GLN A 730 12.17 -6.26 -10.02
CA GLN A 730 13.56 -5.97 -10.35
C GLN A 730 13.77 -6.27 -11.83
N ILE A 731 14.30 -5.30 -12.55
CA ILE A 731 14.81 -5.48 -13.90
C ILE A 731 16.32 -5.35 -13.84
N GLY A 732 17.04 -6.37 -14.26
CA GLY A 732 18.49 -6.33 -14.19
C GLY A 732 19.17 -7.38 -15.02
N TYR A 733 20.47 -7.16 -15.17
CA TYR A 733 21.37 -8.06 -15.85
C TYR A 733 21.72 -9.23 -14.94
N ILE A 734 21.56 -10.45 -15.44
CA ILE A 734 22.05 -11.68 -14.85
C ILE A 734 22.97 -12.34 -15.88
N PRO A 735 24.19 -12.76 -15.50
CA PRO A 735 25.11 -13.39 -16.43
C PRO A 735 24.49 -14.63 -17.08
N PHE A 736 24.75 -14.82 -18.37
CA PHE A 736 24.20 -15.90 -19.23
C PHE A 736 22.71 -15.79 -19.57
N GLU A 737 21.90 -15.18 -18.71
CA GLU A 737 20.45 -14.99 -18.91
C GLU A 737 20.13 -13.65 -19.61
N GLY A 738 21.02 -12.66 -19.51
CA GLY A 738 20.83 -11.34 -20.11
C GLY A 738 20.05 -10.40 -19.19
N LEU A 739 19.16 -9.58 -19.75
CA LEU A 739 18.28 -8.72 -18.97
C LEU A 739 16.99 -9.47 -18.66
N CYS A 740 16.65 -9.57 -17.37
CA CYS A 740 15.51 -10.33 -16.88
C CYS A 740 14.67 -9.48 -15.92
N GLU A 741 13.37 -9.81 -15.83
CA GLU A 741 12.55 -9.47 -14.68
C GLU A 741 12.71 -10.59 -13.64
N PHE A 742 13.04 -10.24 -12.40
CA PHE A 742 13.16 -11.21 -11.31
C PHE A 742 12.70 -10.65 -9.96
N ARG A 743 12.55 -11.55 -8.99
CA ARG A 743 12.32 -11.22 -7.58
C ARG A 743 13.43 -11.81 -6.72
N LEU A 744 13.83 -11.14 -5.65
CA LEU A 744 14.73 -11.75 -4.66
C LEU A 744 13.90 -12.60 -3.71
N LYS A 745 14.20 -13.89 -3.63
CA LYS A 745 13.64 -14.80 -2.61
C LYS A 745 14.75 -15.20 -1.66
N GLY A 746 14.84 -14.50 -0.53
CA GLY A 746 16.02 -14.59 0.34
C GLY A 746 17.22 -13.94 -0.34
N GLU A 747 18.32 -14.69 -0.47
CA GLU A 747 19.52 -14.21 -1.18
C GLU A 747 19.47 -14.52 -2.68
N GLU A 748 18.66 -15.46 -3.16
CA GLU A 748 18.71 -15.90 -4.56
C GLU A 748 17.73 -15.14 -5.49
N PRO A 749 18.11 -14.86 -6.74
CA PRO A 749 17.22 -14.22 -7.71
C PRO A 749 16.35 -15.28 -8.39
N GLN A 750 15.02 -15.14 -8.28
CA GLN A 750 14.07 -15.96 -9.02
C GLN A 750 13.64 -15.25 -10.29
N ILE A 751 14.19 -15.72 -11.42
CA ILE A 751 13.86 -15.19 -12.74
C ILE A 751 12.39 -15.47 -13.03
N SER A 752 11.64 -14.40 -13.27
CA SER A 752 10.24 -14.49 -13.65
C SER A 752 10.05 -14.46 -15.16
N GLU A 753 10.91 -13.72 -15.88
CA GLU A 753 10.80 -13.57 -17.33
C GLU A 753 12.14 -13.09 -17.93
N GLU A 754 12.54 -13.66 -19.07
CA GLU A 754 13.65 -13.16 -19.89
C GLU A 754 13.14 -12.02 -20.76
N ILE A 755 13.77 -10.84 -20.69
CA ILE A 755 13.36 -9.65 -21.45
C ILE A 755 14.16 -9.57 -22.76
N ARG A 756 15.49 -9.63 -22.65
CA ARG A 756 16.39 -9.55 -23.81
C ARG A 756 17.74 -10.16 -23.47
N GLN A 757 18.23 -11.05 -24.32
CA GLN A 757 19.61 -11.52 -24.23
C GLN A 757 20.58 -10.37 -24.59
N VAL A 758 21.28 -9.86 -23.59
CA VAL A 758 22.35 -8.85 -23.73
C VAL A 758 23.59 -9.35 -22.99
N PHE A 759 24.78 -9.01 -23.48
CA PHE A 759 26.04 -9.30 -22.82
C PHE A 759 26.72 -7.98 -22.51
N ILE A 760 27.01 -7.74 -21.23
CA ILE A 760 27.65 -6.50 -20.78
C ILE A 760 29.04 -6.84 -20.28
N THR A 761 30.05 -6.20 -20.86
CA THR A 761 31.44 -6.30 -20.43
C THR A 761 31.82 -5.11 -19.54
N ALA A 762 32.91 -5.24 -18.78
CA ALA A 762 33.37 -4.17 -17.90
C ALA A 762 33.68 -2.89 -18.72
N GLY A 763 33.13 -1.76 -18.29
CA GLY A 763 33.24 -0.46 -18.96
C GLY A 763 32.15 -0.18 -19.99
N GLU A 764 31.35 -1.17 -20.41
CA GLU A 764 30.17 -0.92 -21.22
C GLU A 764 29.06 -0.25 -20.40
N LYS A 765 28.30 0.62 -21.07
CA LYS A 765 27.17 1.33 -20.50
C LYS A 765 25.88 0.69 -21.02
N LEU A 766 24.91 0.53 -20.13
CA LEU A 766 23.57 0.08 -20.45
C LEU A 766 22.59 1.15 -19.95
N GLN A 767 21.80 1.73 -20.85
CA GLN A 767 20.71 2.61 -20.45
C GLN A 767 19.44 1.79 -20.28
N ILE A 768 18.84 1.85 -19.08
CA ILE A 768 17.59 1.17 -18.78
C ILE A 768 16.56 2.24 -18.41
N ALA A 769 15.33 2.08 -18.91
CA ALA A 769 14.18 2.85 -18.46
C ALA A 769 12.99 1.95 -18.12
N ILE A 770 12.24 2.33 -17.09
CA ILE A 770 10.97 1.74 -16.69
C ILE A 770 9.93 2.85 -16.80
N GLN A 771 8.95 2.69 -17.66
CA GLN A 771 7.82 3.60 -17.79
C GLN A 771 6.56 2.94 -17.26
N VAL A 772 5.93 3.58 -16.29
CA VAL A 772 4.66 3.15 -15.71
C VAL A 772 3.57 4.10 -16.21
N GLU A 773 2.48 3.55 -16.73
CA GLU A 773 1.27 4.28 -17.11
C GLU A 773 0.03 3.49 -16.66
N GLY A 774 -0.59 3.92 -15.57
CA GLY A 774 -1.69 3.18 -14.94
C GLY A 774 -1.20 1.84 -14.41
N ASN A 775 -1.74 0.75 -14.95
CA ASN A 775 -1.35 -0.62 -14.61
C ASN A 775 -0.35 -1.22 -15.62
N GLN A 776 0.06 -0.47 -16.65
CA GLN A 776 1.02 -0.92 -17.64
C GLN A 776 2.43 -0.44 -17.29
N VAL A 777 3.40 -1.34 -17.50
CA VAL A 777 4.82 -1.05 -17.41
C VAL A 777 5.46 -1.40 -18.73
N GLU A 778 6.22 -0.45 -19.26
CA GLU A 778 7.01 -0.61 -20.46
C GLU A 778 8.50 -0.47 -20.11
N TYR A 779 9.29 -1.43 -20.55
CA TYR A 779 10.73 -1.47 -20.33
C TYR A 779 11.48 -1.03 -21.57
N PHE A 780 12.51 -0.22 -21.37
CA PHE A 780 13.35 0.32 -22.42
C PHE A 780 14.81 -0.06 -22.20
N ILE A 781 15.49 -0.39 -23.29
CA ILE A 781 16.94 -0.60 -23.33
C ILE A 781 17.51 0.29 -24.44
N ASP A 782 18.46 1.15 -24.08
CA ASP A 782 19.10 2.09 -25.02
C ASP A 782 18.08 2.90 -25.85
N GLY A 783 16.97 3.26 -25.20
CA GLY A 783 15.86 4.02 -25.79
C GLY A 783 14.82 3.20 -26.56
N GLU A 784 15.05 1.91 -26.80
CA GLU A 784 14.11 1.02 -27.48
C GLU A 784 13.17 0.33 -26.49
N SER A 785 11.86 0.37 -26.73
CA SER A 785 10.89 -0.45 -25.98
C SER A 785 11.10 -1.93 -26.30
N VAL A 786 11.26 -2.75 -25.26
CA VAL A 786 11.57 -4.18 -25.40
C VAL A 786 10.48 -5.09 -24.84
N LEU A 787 9.69 -4.62 -23.87
CA LEU A 787 8.62 -5.39 -23.26
C LEU A 787 7.58 -4.45 -22.63
N THR A 788 6.30 -4.77 -22.84
CA THR A 788 5.17 -4.10 -22.17
C THR A 788 4.35 -5.14 -21.42
N LYS A 789 4.04 -4.88 -20.16
CA LYS A 789 3.32 -5.81 -19.29
C LYS A 789 2.38 -5.09 -18.34
N SER A 790 1.33 -5.76 -17.89
CA SER A 790 0.41 -5.21 -16.89
C SER A 790 0.65 -5.82 -15.52
N TYR A 791 0.64 -4.98 -14.49
CA TYR A 791 0.82 -5.36 -13.10
C TYR A 791 -0.30 -4.78 -12.24
N PRO A 792 -0.58 -5.37 -11.07
CA PRO A 792 -1.48 -4.75 -10.10
C PRO A 792 -0.97 -3.38 -9.63
N ASP A 793 -1.84 -2.40 -9.39
CA ASP A 793 -1.47 -1.07 -8.89
C ASP A 793 -0.62 -1.12 -7.60
N SER A 794 -0.84 -2.13 -6.74
CA SER A 794 -0.04 -2.37 -5.53
C SER A 794 1.42 -2.72 -5.82
N ASP A 795 1.70 -3.37 -6.95
CA ASP A 795 3.07 -3.72 -7.37
C ASP A 795 3.80 -2.50 -7.95
N LEU A 796 3.06 -1.47 -8.39
CA LEU A 796 3.60 -0.31 -9.13
C LEU A 796 3.82 0.91 -8.25
N LYS A 797 2.99 1.07 -7.22
CA LYS A 797 3.15 2.13 -6.21
C LYS A 797 4.36 1.83 -5.35
N GLY A 798 5.21 2.83 -5.11
CA GLY A 798 6.30 2.72 -4.14
C GLY A 798 7.55 3.47 -4.54
N ARG A 799 8.70 2.87 -4.26
CA ARG A 799 10.00 3.48 -4.47
C ARG A 799 10.61 3.01 -5.77
N VAL A 800 11.47 3.85 -6.33
CA VAL A 800 12.37 3.49 -7.42
C VAL A 800 13.79 3.43 -6.88
N GLY A 801 14.65 2.60 -7.46
CA GLY A 801 16.01 2.48 -7.00
C GLY A 801 16.88 1.52 -7.80
N PHE A 802 18.04 1.20 -7.22
CA PHE A 802 19.06 0.36 -7.83
C PHE A 802 19.47 -0.78 -6.91
N PHE A 803 19.92 -1.87 -7.52
CA PHE A 803 20.56 -2.95 -6.81
C PHE A 803 21.83 -3.42 -7.52
N ALA A 804 22.76 -3.97 -6.74
CA ALA A 804 23.95 -4.62 -7.23
C ALA A 804 24.32 -5.78 -6.30
N TRP A 805 24.79 -6.88 -6.86
CA TRP A 805 25.18 -8.06 -6.10
C TRP A 805 26.45 -8.69 -6.68
N ASN A 806 27.40 -8.95 -5.79
CA ASN A 806 28.75 -9.42 -6.12
C ASN A 806 29.47 -8.57 -7.16
N THR A 807 29.11 -7.29 -7.30
CA THR A 807 29.68 -6.43 -8.33
C THR A 807 29.72 -4.95 -7.93
N GLU A 808 30.65 -4.22 -8.56
CA GLU A 808 30.72 -2.77 -8.52
C GLU A 808 30.06 -2.22 -9.78
N ILE A 809 29.04 -1.38 -9.59
CA ILE A 809 28.44 -0.60 -10.67
C ILE A 809 28.59 0.89 -10.40
N THR A 810 28.65 1.65 -11.48
CA THR A 810 28.39 3.10 -11.46
C THR A 810 27.04 3.34 -12.12
N VAL A 811 26.20 4.12 -11.45
CA VAL A 811 24.92 4.60 -11.96
C VAL A 811 25.02 6.08 -12.22
N SER A 812 24.61 6.51 -13.41
CA SER A 812 24.69 7.88 -13.91
C SER A 812 23.42 8.24 -14.68
N ASP A 813 23.29 9.52 -15.06
CA ASP A 813 22.16 10.03 -15.85
C ASP A 813 20.78 9.66 -15.26
N MET A 814 20.69 9.65 -13.93
CA MET A 814 19.51 9.19 -13.20
C MET A 814 18.39 10.21 -13.31
N LYS A 815 17.27 9.80 -13.89
CA LYS A 815 16.12 10.65 -14.19
C LYS A 815 14.83 10.00 -13.74
N LEU A 816 13.91 10.84 -13.29
CA LEU A 816 12.55 10.45 -12.93
C LEU A 816 11.57 11.48 -13.50
N THR A 817 10.74 11.07 -14.45
CA THR A 817 9.74 11.93 -15.08
C THR A 817 8.36 11.57 -14.54
N TYR A 818 7.59 12.52 -14.00
CA TYR A 818 6.29 12.24 -13.35
C TYR A 818 5.30 13.40 -13.37
#